data_AF-A0A817FD84-F1
#
_entry.id   AF-A0A817FD84-F1
#
_cell.length_a   1.000
_cell.length_b   1.000
_cell.length_c   1.000
_cell.angle_alpha   90.00
_cell.angle_beta   90.00
_cell.angle_gamma   90.00
#
_symmetry.space_group_name_H-M   'P 1'
#
loop_
_entity.id
_entity.type
_entity.pdbx_description
1 polymer ?
#
loop_
_entity_poly.entity_id
_entity_poly.type
_entity_poly.pdbx_seq_one_letter_code
_entity_poly.pdbx_strand_id
1 'polypeptide(L)'
;MFVCSRLLQIPRPPVRDSLDNCFWSIASLLGVAIILIPTLVVVTQRSKHSHDQATLSVTTRNTDDYQSNSEYYQSLTNVHDFSQADNLRLDRLSSPRFHPTNGKSIIYLRRQYHMPDLRGSTTTLHWLDLETNKNVQLTQPIWGKHDTQFFWIDNNTILFLSNRASSGLTQIFQLTLPVDLLKATTNYIEPIQITNYSLNIENLLVNRQASRLAFSCQVYANLTIEETFARQKTEKDSGRSVYQFDKLFIRHWDEYMTGPRHHPFLVSIERQTNGIFKFSSEPIDILFNIDSDSPTKPFGDAKSQWSFSANGNSFAYTRQYDETSAVAWSTNLDIYTVDLSMSRQASVCITCDNLAADTDPSYSPTDDHVLVYRSQSKQGYESDQFKIKLYNGSNSKITLVDDWDQSIQAVTWSLDGQSLFLELGEEARNVIYHLFDLFTNESLTRLVSTVARQILIYGGLLMIFIGMFGSLMIILIFSRNPLNQNPCSIYITVNGILSFLFLPFYYLPNILTFGFQINLLALNTSFCKFQMSYAIFTVTSSFIINCFISFDRYAISSRSARIRSLSSRKMSLYLVVIGLVSAWCFIGLPAAILFENVPLGSNGSYVCTSKSTMFLLIAALVYYPILEGVLPIVLAIYFWYLTRKHIRTLNNQQFIRRFDTHITRMFMFQVIANAIASVPFATINLYRSLTIQVIRSEDQENIVQFFRVIAICLFYIQYCTDFYIYIITSSEIRGQARRILCCWHQRWNDRVVPDEKLFIDEYSIEYKNSYNNHEEINILIEISTNLSINHALHVNEKLTSSSMSTNNNNNNNNSCSPLQLTTSYSTPDG
;
A
#
# COMPACT_ATOMS: atom_id res chain seq x y z
N MET A 1 1.98 -16.61 -18.66
CA MET A 1 2.00 -16.49 -20.13
C MET A 1 2.72 -17.69 -20.72
N PHE A 2 1.99 -18.65 -21.30
CA PHE A 2 2.52 -19.48 -22.39
C PHE A 2 2.20 -18.77 -23.72
N VAL A 3 2.81 -19.22 -24.83
CA VAL A 3 2.63 -18.67 -26.19
C VAL A 3 3.14 -17.23 -26.37
N CYS A 4 4.47 -17.06 -26.45
CA CYS A 4 5.08 -16.04 -27.34
C CYS A 4 6.57 -16.33 -27.63
N SER A 5 6.87 -17.49 -28.24
CA SER A 5 8.25 -17.90 -28.55
C SER A 5 8.39 -18.48 -29.97
N ARG A 6 8.23 -17.63 -30.99
CA ARG A 6 8.61 -17.88 -32.39
C ARG A 6 8.62 -16.57 -33.19
N LEU A 7 9.81 -15.95 -33.30
CA LEU A 7 10.31 -15.13 -34.42
C LEU A 7 11.67 -14.52 -34.01
N LEU A 8 12.51 -14.17 -34.99
CA LEU A 8 13.93 -13.74 -34.84
C LEU A 8 14.92 -14.85 -34.44
N GLN A 9 15.29 -15.70 -35.40
CA GLN A 9 16.55 -16.43 -35.38
C GLN A 9 17.69 -15.50 -35.87
N ILE A 10 18.79 -15.43 -35.11
CA ILE A 10 20.04 -14.78 -35.50
C ILE A 10 21.18 -15.79 -35.28
N PRO A 11 22.11 -16.00 -36.23
CA PRO A 11 23.12 -17.05 -36.15
C PRO A 11 24.19 -16.77 -35.07
N ARG A 12 24.65 -17.84 -34.40
CA ARG A 12 25.71 -17.78 -33.38
C ARG A 12 27.11 -17.88 -34.01
N PRO A 13 28.08 -17.04 -33.62
CA PRO A 13 29.51 -17.29 -33.83
C PRO A 13 30.04 -18.38 -32.85
N PRO A 14 31.24 -18.95 -33.09
CA PRO A 14 31.76 -20.07 -32.31
C PRO A 14 32.21 -19.69 -30.88
N VAL A 15 32.27 -20.72 -30.02
CA VAL A 15 32.45 -20.61 -28.56
C VAL A 15 33.81 -20.05 -28.17
N ARG A 16 33.81 -19.14 -27.19
CA ARG A 16 34.96 -18.83 -26.33
C ARG A 16 34.48 -18.43 -24.93
N ASP A 17 35.14 -18.98 -23.92
CA ASP A 17 35.14 -18.66 -22.47
C ASP A 17 33.76 -18.46 -21.76
N SER A 18 33.46 -19.33 -20.79
CA SER A 18 32.12 -19.50 -20.20
C SER A 18 31.63 -18.40 -19.24
N LEU A 19 32.43 -17.38 -18.96
CA LEU A 19 32.10 -16.31 -17.99
C LEU A 19 31.34 -15.12 -18.60
N ASP A 20 31.55 -14.80 -19.89
CA ASP A 20 30.95 -13.61 -20.52
C ASP A 20 29.42 -13.74 -20.69
N ASN A 21 28.90 -14.97 -20.78
CA ASN A 21 27.45 -15.25 -20.87
C ASN A 21 26.68 -14.95 -19.58
N CYS A 22 27.35 -14.85 -18.42
CA CYS A 22 26.70 -14.48 -17.17
C CYS A 22 26.35 -12.99 -17.13
N PHE A 23 27.23 -12.14 -17.65
CA PHE A 23 27.06 -10.68 -17.63
C PHE A 23 26.04 -10.16 -18.67
N TRP A 24 25.93 -10.79 -19.84
CA TRP A 24 25.00 -10.33 -20.88
C TRP A 24 23.51 -10.51 -20.53
N SER A 25 23.18 -11.48 -19.65
CA SER A 25 21.79 -11.73 -19.22
C SER A 25 21.22 -10.64 -18.29
N ILE A 26 22.06 -9.76 -17.74
CA ILE A 26 21.64 -8.67 -16.85
C ILE A 26 21.28 -7.41 -17.66
N ALA A 27 21.91 -7.22 -18.82
CA ALA A 27 21.73 -6.02 -19.65
C ALA A 27 20.39 -5.95 -20.40
N SER A 28 19.67 -7.06 -20.56
CA SER A 28 18.40 -7.14 -21.28
C SER A 28 17.16 -6.77 -20.44
N LEU A 29 17.29 -6.65 -19.12
CA LEU A 29 16.18 -6.41 -18.19
C LEU A 29 15.84 -4.93 -17.94
N LEU A 30 16.64 -3.99 -18.45
CA LEU A 30 16.48 -2.54 -18.23
C LEU A 30 15.88 -1.80 -19.44
N GLY A 31 15.24 -2.53 -20.36
CA GLY A 31 14.96 -2.06 -21.74
C GLY A 31 13.54 -1.59 -22.08
N VAL A 32 12.57 -1.54 -21.15
CA VAL A 32 11.17 -1.19 -21.44
C VAL A 32 10.53 -0.40 -20.28
N ALA A 33 10.01 0.82 -20.55
CA ALA A 33 8.82 1.45 -19.94
C ALA A 33 8.84 3.01 -19.92
N ILE A 34 8.84 3.71 -21.07
CA ILE A 34 8.42 5.14 -21.15
C ILE A 34 7.77 5.44 -22.52
N ILE A 35 6.44 5.57 -22.60
CA ILE A 35 5.67 6.60 -23.36
C ILE A 35 4.22 6.62 -22.81
N LEU A 36 3.69 7.80 -22.41
CA LEU A 36 2.40 8.38 -22.86
C LEU A 36 1.87 9.47 -21.90
N ILE A 37 1.39 10.57 -22.50
CA ILE A 37 0.64 11.68 -21.89
C ILE A 37 -0.39 12.16 -22.93
N PRO A 38 -1.64 12.46 -22.54
CA PRO A 38 -2.47 13.41 -23.29
C PRO A 38 -3.02 14.55 -22.42
N THR A 39 -3.52 15.61 -23.08
CA THR A 39 -3.89 16.90 -22.48
C THR A 39 -5.40 17.15 -22.41
N LEU A 40 -5.79 18.11 -21.57
CA LEU A 40 -7.16 18.60 -21.37
C LEU A 40 -7.68 19.44 -22.57
N VAL A 41 -8.97 19.32 -22.91
CA VAL A 41 -9.74 20.29 -23.74
C VAL A 41 -11.19 20.38 -23.25
N VAL A 42 -11.82 21.55 -23.37
CA VAL A 42 -13.18 21.88 -22.88
C VAL A 42 -14.18 22.04 -24.05
N VAL A 43 -15.42 21.58 -23.87
CA VAL A 43 -16.59 22.00 -24.68
C VAL A 43 -17.82 22.18 -23.78
N THR A 44 -18.67 23.17 -24.08
CA THR A 44 -19.92 23.51 -23.36
C THR A 44 -21.10 23.60 -24.32
N GLN A 45 -22.31 23.17 -23.95
CA GLN A 45 -23.57 23.73 -24.51
C GLN A 45 -24.82 23.45 -23.63
N ARG A 46 -26.01 23.89 -24.09
CA ARG A 46 -27.06 24.44 -23.20
C ARG A 46 -28.50 24.15 -23.70
N SER A 47 -29.35 23.64 -22.79
CA SER A 47 -30.82 23.85 -22.61
C SER A 47 -31.78 24.03 -23.80
N LYS A 48 -32.95 23.33 -23.76
CA LYS A 48 -34.28 23.99 -23.84
C LYS A 48 -35.50 23.14 -23.39
N HIS A 49 -36.59 23.87 -23.16
CA HIS A 49 -37.98 23.55 -22.72
C HIS A 49 -38.73 22.42 -23.48
N SER A 50 -39.85 21.83 -23.00
CA SER A 50 -41.15 22.51 -22.73
C SER A 50 -42.15 21.89 -21.72
N HIS A 51 -43.22 22.67 -21.46
CA HIS A 51 -44.40 22.49 -20.60
C HIS A 51 -45.22 21.19 -20.86
N ASP A 52 -46.09 20.74 -19.94
CA ASP A 52 -47.48 21.24 -19.78
C ASP A 52 -48.05 21.24 -18.34
N GLN A 53 -49.27 21.77 -18.18
CA GLN A 53 -49.98 21.96 -16.90
C GLN A 53 -51.27 21.14 -16.80
N ALA A 54 -51.62 20.70 -15.58
CA ALA A 54 -52.99 20.32 -15.22
C ALA A 54 -53.27 20.68 -13.75
N THR A 55 -54.37 21.38 -13.49
CA THR A 55 -54.79 21.81 -12.14
C THR A 55 -55.98 20.99 -11.65
N LEU A 56 -55.93 20.54 -10.39
CA LEU A 56 -57.06 19.97 -9.66
C LEU A 56 -57.06 20.52 -8.23
N SER A 57 -58.25 20.87 -7.73
CA SER A 57 -58.44 21.55 -6.45
C SER A 57 -59.29 20.70 -5.51
N VAL A 58 -58.87 20.57 -4.24
CA VAL A 58 -59.62 19.86 -3.19
C VAL A 58 -59.54 20.64 -1.88
N THR A 59 -60.62 20.58 -1.12
CA THR A 59 -60.92 21.35 0.10
C THR A 59 -59.97 21.11 1.28
N THR A 60 -59.79 22.15 2.09
CA THR A 60 -59.17 22.12 3.42
C THR A 60 -60.15 21.66 4.52
N ARG A 61 -59.60 21.22 5.66
CA ARG A 61 -60.25 21.17 6.98
C ARG A 61 -59.30 21.80 8.01
N ASN A 62 -59.85 22.36 9.09
CA ASN A 62 -59.13 23.21 10.03
C ASN A 62 -57.89 22.56 10.68
N THR A 63 -56.92 23.39 11.03
CA THR A 63 -55.58 23.04 11.52
C THR A 63 -55.22 23.82 12.80
N ASP A 64 -56.23 24.33 13.51
CA ASP A 64 -56.11 25.58 14.29
C ASP A 64 -55.36 25.43 15.63
N ASP A 65 -55.10 24.20 16.09
CA ASP A 65 -54.38 23.89 17.33
C ASP A 65 -52.84 23.79 17.19
N TYR A 66 -52.25 23.98 15.99
CA TYR A 66 -50.79 23.91 15.82
C TYR A 66 -50.08 25.23 16.19
N GLN A 67 -50.05 25.56 17.49
CA GLN A 67 -49.06 26.52 18.00
C GLN A 67 -47.66 25.88 17.97
N SER A 68 -46.83 26.32 17.04
CA SER A 68 -45.45 25.86 16.94
C SER A 68 -44.57 26.45 18.06
N ASN A 69 -43.45 25.80 18.39
CA ASN A 69 -42.42 26.29 19.32
C ASN A 69 -41.73 27.62 18.89
N SER A 70 -42.27 28.36 17.91
CA SER A 70 -41.72 29.62 17.39
C SER A 70 -41.46 30.67 18.46
N GLU A 71 -42.34 30.84 19.45
CA GLU A 71 -42.13 31.83 20.52
C GLU A 71 -40.94 31.47 21.42
N TYR A 72 -40.78 30.18 21.73
CA TYR A 72 -39.62 29.68 22.46
C TYR A 72 -38.33 29.84 21.64
N TYR A 73 -38.33 29.48 20.35
CA TYR A 73 -37.17 29.70 19.47
C TYR A 73 -36.86 31.19 19.22
N GLN A 74 -37.85 32.08 19.31
CA GLN A 74 -37.63 33.52 19.31
C GLN A 74 -37.05 34.00 20.66
N SER A 75 -37.45 33.43 21.80
CA SER A 75 -36.89 33.77 23.10
C SER A 75 -35.39 33.40 23.23
N LEU A 76 -34.97 32.31 22.57
CA LEU A 76 -33.57 31.85 22.42
C LEU A 76 -32.66 32.81 21.64
N THR A 77 -33.18 33.94 21.13
CA THR A 77 -32.33 35.03 20.59
C THR A 77 -31.51 35.74 21.67
N ASN A 78 -31.89 35.59 22.95
CA ASN A 78 -31.08 36.01 24.08
C ASN A 78 -30.18 34.84 24.54
N VAL A 79 -28.87 35.08 24.62
CA VAL A 79 -27.92 34.06 25.09
C VAL A 79 -28.15 33.79 26.59
N HIS A 80 -28.36 32.52 26.94
CA HIS A 80 -28.46 32.03 28.32
C HIS A 80 -27.79 30.66 28.45
N ASP A 81 -27.54 30.23 29.70
CA ASP A 81 -27.01 28.89 29.98
C ASP A 81 -28.01 27.80 29.58
N PHE A 82 -27.51 26.67 29.08
CA PHE A 82 -28.33 25.54 28.66
C PHE A 82 -28.98 24.84 29.87
N SER A 83 -30.30 24.79 29.89
CA SER A 83 -31.10 24.34 31.03
C SER A 83 -31.87 23.04 30.77
N GLN A 84 -32.43 22.48 31.84
CA GLN A 84 -33.33 21.33 31.76
C GLN A 84 -34.60 21.63 30.94
N ALA A 85 -35.10 22.87 30.99
CA ALA A 85 -36.26 23.28 30.20
C ALA A 85 -35.96 23.23 28.69
N ASP A 86 -34.72 23.52 28.30
CA ASP A 86 -34.33 23.58 26.89
C ASP A 86 -34.19 22.18 26.31
N ASN A 87 -33.59 21.24 27.05
CA ASN A 87 -33.54 19.81 26.72
C ASN A 87 -34.94 19.18 26.56
N LEU A 88 -35.96 19.73 27.24
CA LEU A 88 -37.36 19.29 27.12
C LEU A 88 -38.13 19.99 25.98
N ARG A 89 -37.77 21.23 25.64
CA ARG A 89 -38.45 22.05 24.62
C ARG A 89 -37.87 21.93 23.21
N LEU A 90 -36.59 21.57 23.09
CA LEU A 90 -35.94 21.36 21.79
C LEU A 90 -36.60 20.21 21.02
N ASP A 91 -36.98 20.48 19.77
CA ASP A 91 -37.44 19.44 18.86
C ASP A 91 -36.29 18.49 18.54
N ARG A 92 -36.55 17.18 18.61
CA ARG A 92 -35.53 16.15 18.39
C ARG A 92 -35.58 15.68 16.95
N LEU A 93 -34.54 15.97 16.18
CA LEU A 93 -34.39 15.55 14.79
C LEU A 93 -33.69 14.19 14.74
N SER A 94 -34.17 13.27 13.90
CA SER A 94 -33.55 11.94 13.76
C SER A 94 -33.75 11.31 12.38
N SER A 95 -32.99 10.24 12.14
CA SER A 95 -33.07 9.38 10.95
C SER A 95 -33.08 10.11 9.59
N PRO A 96 -32.18 11.09 9.33
CA PRO A 96 -32.11 11.74 8.02
C PRO A 96 -31.79 10.73 6.92
N ARG A 97 -32.55 10.76 5.82
CA ARG A 97 -32.28 9.98 4.60
C ARG A 97 -32.38 10.86 3.37
N PHE A 98 -31.33 10.82 2.55
CA PHE A 98 -31.33 11.46 1.23
C PHE A 98 -32.37 10.84 0.30
N HIS A 99 -32.87 11.64 -0.64
CA HIS A 99 -33.71 11.20 -1.74
C HIS A 99 -32.89 10.37 -2.75
N PRO A 100 -33.29 9.12 -3.05
CA PRO A 100 -32.36 8.06 -3.47
C PRO A 100 -31.73 8.21 -4.87
N THR A 101 -32.24 9.09 -5.73
CA THR A 101 -31.73 9.32 -7.10
C THR A 101 -31.13 10.70 -7.34
N ASN A 102 -31.32 11.67 -6.44
CA ASN A 102 -30.86 13.04 -6.68
C ASN A 102 -29.92 13.60 -5.61
N GLY A 103 -29.93 13.07 -4.37
CA GLY A 103 -29.10 13.56 -3.27
C GLY A 103 -29.37 15.01 -2.81
N LYS A 104 -30.30 15.72 -3.45
CA LYS A 104 -30.57 17.16 -3.27
C LYS A 104 -31.60 17.47 -2.18
N SER A 105 -32.25 16.45 -1.64
CA SER A 105 -33.21 16.61 -0.55
C SER A 105 -33.11 15.48 0.47
N ILE A 106 -33.52 15.76 1.69
CA ILE A 106 -33.49 14.84 2.84
C ILE A 106 -34.90 14.75 3.42
N ILE A 107 -35.35 13.53 3.74
CA ILE A 107 -36.46 13.33 4.68
C ILE A 107 -35.87 13.05 6.06
N TYR A 108 -36.47 13.59 7.11
CA TYR A 108 -36.07 13.36 8.50
C TYR A 108 -37.31 13.29 9.41
N LEU A 109 -37.14 12.71 10.60
CA LEU A 109 -38.14 12.70 11.64
C LEU A 109 -37.94 13.90 12.57
N ARG A 110 -39.03 14.54 12.98
CA ARG A 110 -39.06 15.60 14.01
C ARG A 110 -40.00 15.16 15.13
N ARG A 111 -39.44 14.87 16.31
CA ARG A 111 -40.22 14.64 17.54
C ARG A 111 -40.37 15.95 18.31
N GLN A 112 -41.60 16.28 18.69
CA GLN A 112 -41.97 17.48 19.44
C GLN A 112 -42.76 17.10 20.70
N TYR A 113 -42.61 17.85 21.79
CA TYR A 113 -43.46 17.72 22.98
C TYR A 113 -44.62 18.71 22.95
N HIS A 114 -45.74 18.36 23.57
CA HIS A 114 -46.88 19.27 23.73
C HIS A 114 -46.52 20.42 24.68
N MET A 115 -46.98 21.63 24.39
CA MET A 115 -46.72 22.83 25.19
C MET A 115 -48.04 23.49 25.60
N PRO A 116 -48.14 24.11 26.78
CA PRO A 116 -47.06 24.36 27.75
C PRO A 116 -46.83 23.23 28.78
N ASP A 117 -47.65 22.18 28.79
CA ASP A 117 -47.72 21.23 29.91
C ASP A 117 -46.79 20.00 29.81
N LEU A 118 -46.06 19.83 28.70
CA LEU A 118 -45.18 18.70 28.40
C LEU A 118 -45.90 17.33 28.37
N ARG A 119 -47.24 17.30 28.29
CA ARG A 119 -48.01 16.04 28.34
C ARG A 119 -48.11 15.39 26.96
N GLY A 120 -47.18 14.50 26.72
CA GLY A 120 -47.10 13.72 25.49
C GLY A 120 -46.24 14.39 24.43
N SER A 121 -46.07 13.66 23.32
CA SER A 121 -45.27 14.11 22.19
C SER A 121 -45.91 13.64 20.88
N THR A 122 -45.45 14.17 19.75
CA THR A 122 -45.75 13.65 18.42
C THR A 122 -44.44 13.49 17.65
N THR A 123 -44.39 12.56 16.69
CA THR A 123 -43.27 12.43 15.75
C THR A 123 -43.83 12.51 14.34
N THR A 124 -43.28 13.42 13.52
CA THR A 124 -43.74 13.69 12.15
C THR A 124 -42.60 13.62 11.15
N LEU A 125 -42.93 13.36 9.88
CA LEU A 125 -42.01 13.34 8.76
C LEU A 125 -41.89 14.74 8.15
N HIS A 126 -40.66 15.18 7.86
CA HIS A 126 -40.34 16.47 7.25
C HIS A 126 -39.39 16.27 6.07
N TRP A 127 -39.52 17.09 5.03
CA TRP A 127 -38.68 17.09 3.83
C TRP A 127 -37.95 18.42 3.68
N LEU A 128 -36.64 18.37 3.49
CA LEU A 128 -35.76 19.51 3.32
C LEU A 128 -35.09 19.49 1.94
N ASP A 129 -35.25 20.57 1.18
CA ASP A 129 -34.49 20.87 -0.02
C ASP A 129 -33.14 21.51 0.33
N LEU A 130 -32.02 20.92 -0.11
CA LEU A 130 -30.67 21.35 0.27
C LEU A 130 -30.13 22.51 -0.59
N GLU A 131 -30.71 22.77 -1.76
CA GLU A 131 -30.28 23.88 -2.63
C GLU A 131 -30.98 25.19 -2.29
N THR A 132 -32.19 25.11 -1.73
CA THR A 132 -33.05 26.26 -1.40
C THR A 132 -33.35 26.41 0.09
N ASN A 133 -32.91 25.47 0.94
CA ASN A 133 -33.20 25.38 2.38
C ASN A 133 -34.71 25.41 2.72
N LYS A 134 -35.56 24.96 1.78
CA LYS A 134 -37.01 24.89 1.99
C LYS A 134 -37.40 23.63 2.72
N ASN A 135 -38.05 23.79 3.87
CA ASN A 135 -38.58 22.71 4.69
C ASN A 135 -40.10 22.56 4.48
N VAL A 136 -40.59 21.33 4.33
CA VAL A 136 -42.01 20.99 4.18
C VAL A 136 -42.35 19.86 5.14
N GLN A 137 -43.30 20.10 6.06
CA GLN A 137 -43.83 19.03 6.90
C GLN A 137 -44.75 18.12 6.06
N LEU A 138 -44.44 16.82 6.03
CA LEU A 138 -45.14 15.85 5.19
C LEU A 138 -46.39 15.30 5.87
N THR A 139 -46.31 14.90 7.14
CA THR A 139 -47.42 14.28 7.88
C THR A 139 -48.04 15.21 8.92
N GLN A 140 -49.37 15.13 9.09
CA GLN A 140 -50.10 15.90 10.09
C GLN A 140 -49.59 15.58 11.51
N PRO A 141 -49.35 16.60 12.37
CA PRO A 141 -48.99 16.39 13.77
C PRO A 141 -50.23 16.00 14.57
N ILE A 142 -50.15 14.91 15.32
CA ILE A 142 -51.24 14.42 16.18
C ILE A 142 -50.62 13.96 17.49
N TRP A 143 -51.05 14.56 18.61
CA TRP A 143 -50.47 14.28 19.93
C TRP A 143 -50.70 12.82 20.36
N GLY A 144 -49.65 12.18 20.88
CA GLY A 144 -49.62 10.74 21.16
C GLY A 144 -49.48 9.84 19.92
N LYS A 145 -49.38 10.42 18.71
CA LYS A 145 -49.07 9.67 17.49
C LYS A 145 -47.63 9.91 17.05
N HIS A 146 -46.98 8.83 16.63
CA HIS A 146 -45.55 8.78 16.33
C HIS A 146 -45.29 8.08 15.01
N ASP A 147 -44.82 8.83 14.02
CA ASP A 147 -44.23 8.27 12.80
C ASP A 147 -42.75 7.93 13.08
N THR A 148 -42.31 6.70 12.78
CA THR A 148 -40.95 6.20 13.08
C THR A 148 -40.40 5.29 11.96
N GLN A 149 -39.09 5.02 12.00
CA GLN A 149 -38.38 4.02 11.16
C GLN A 149 -38.81 4.01 9.67
N PHE A 150 -38.74 5.16 8.98
CA PHE A 150 -39.12 5.24 7.56
C PHE A 150 -38.00 4.77 6.61
N PHE A 151 -38.39 4.30 5.42
CA PHE A 151 -37.51 3.84 4.33
C PHE A 151 -38.13 4.21 2.96
N TRP A 152 -37.30 4.43 1.93
CA TRP A 152 -37.75 4.59 0.54
C TRP A 152 -38.01 3.22 -0.09
N ILE A 153 -39.20 3.02 -0.69
CA ILE A 153 -39.50 1.84 -1.52
C ILE A 153 -39.38 2.15 -3.01
N ASP A 154 -39.66 3.38 -3.45
CA ASP A 154 -39.39 3.82 -4.82
C ASP A 154 -38.73 5.22 -4.85
N ASN A 155 -38.91 6.00 -5.92
CA ASN A 155 -38.35 7.35 -6.03
C ASN A 155 -39.22 8.43 -5.37
N ASN A 156 -40.50 8.17 -5.11
CA ASN A 156 -41.43 9.13 -4.52
C ASN A 156 -42.30 8.54 -3.40
N THR A 157 -42.13 7.27 -3.04
CA THR A 157 -42.89 6.58 -1.98
C THR A 157 -41.97 6.12 -0.86
N ILE A 158 -42.37 6.41 0.37
CA ILE A 158 -41.77 5.90 1.61
C ILE A 158 -42.74 4.97 2.35
N LEU A 159 -42.19 3.97 3.02
CA LEU A 159 -42.88 3.13 4.02
C LEU A 159 -42.35 3.50 5.41
N PHE A 160 -43.20 3.51 6.43
CA PHE A 160 -42.83 3.89 7.79
C PHE A 160 -43.75 3.24 8.83
N LEU A 161 -43.32 3.17 10.09
CA LEU A 161 -44.15 2.71 11.19
C LEU A 161 -44.93 3.87 11.80
N SER A 162 -46.20 3.66 12.14
CA SER A 162 -46.99 4.66 12.88
C SER A 162 -48.11 4.01 13.68
N ASN A 163 -48.35 4.53 14.89
CA ASN A 163 -49.48 4.13 15.74
C ASN A 163 -50.77 4.90 15.42
N ARG A 164 -50.85 5.57 14.26
CA ARG A 164 -52.03 6.32 13.79
C ARG A 164 -53.23 5.45 13.38
N ALA A 165 -53.08 4.12 13.34
CA ALA A 165 -54.17 3.19 13.09
C ALA A 165 -55.35 3.36 14.06
N SER A 166 -56.55 3.00 13.62
CA SER A 166 -57.79 3.11 14.41
C SER A 166 -57.79 2.22 15.67
N SER A 167 -57.06 1.11 15.65
CA SER A 167 -56.78 0.24 16.80
C SER A 167 -55.83 0.86 17.83
N GLY A 168 -55.11 1.92 17.47
CA GLY A 168 -54.01 2.50 18.26
C GLY A 168 -52.70 1.71 18.21
N LEU A 169 -52.68 0.54 17.56
CA LEU A 169 -51.47 -0.28 17.36
C LEU A 169 -50.52 0.37 16.35
N THR A 170 -49.22 0.14 16.52
CA THR A 170 -48.22 0.49 15.49
C THR A 170 -48.37 -0.45 14.31
N GLN A 171 -48.51 0.11 13.10
CA GLN A 171 -48.60 -0.62 11.83
C GLN A 171 -47.71 0.05 10.78
N ILE A 172 -47.47 -0.60 9.64
CA ILE A 172 -46.78 0.00 8.49
C ILE A 172 -47.76 0.86 7.67
N PHE A 173 -47.33 2.09 7.37
CA PHE A 173 -48.00 3.08 6.54
C PHE A 173 -47.16 3.43 5.31
N GLN A 174 -47.83 3.81 4.23
CA GLN A 174 -47.27 4.34 2.99
C GLN A 174 -47.50 5.86 2.92
N LEU A 175 -46.49 6.60 2.46
CA LEU A 175 -46.63 7.99 2.00
C LEU A 175 -46.07 8.14 0.59
N THR A 176 -46.88 8.60 -0.35
CA THR A 176 -46.43 8.90 -1.73
C THR A 176 -46.42 10.41 -1.95
N LEU A 177 -45.24 10.92 -2.33
CA LEU A 177 -44.94 12.34 -2.50
C LEU A 177 -45.35 12.82 -3.90
N PRO A 178 -45.93 14.02 -4.02
CA PRO A 178 -46.19 14.66 -5.32
C PRO A 178 -44.88 15.09 -6.00
N VAL A 179 -44.89 15.14 -7.33
CA VAL A 179 -43.71 15.51 -8.14
C VAL A 179 -43.23 16.94 -7.86
N ASP A 180 -44.15 17.86 -7.58
CA ASP A 180 -43.87 19.25 -7.19
C ASP A 180 -44.23 19.48 -5.71
N LEU A 181 -43.46 18.91 -4.77
CA LEU A 181 -43.60 19.17 -3.33
C LEU A 181 -43.67 20.67 -3.00
N LEU A 182 -42.90 21.51 -3.71
CA LEU A 182 -42.86 22.96 -3.54
C LEU A 182 -44.05 23.73 -4.14
N LYS A 183 -44.97 23.07 -4.85
CA LYS A 183 -46.25 23.65 -5.32
C LYS A 183 -47.46 23.11 -4.54
N ALA A 184 -47.27 22.15 -3.64
CA ALA A 184 -48.32 21.65 -2.77
C ALA A 184 -48.74 22.75 -1.79
N THR A 185 -49.90 23.36 -2.01
CA THR A 185 -50.42 24.43 -1.16
C THR A 185 -50.92 23.87 0.17
N THR A 186 -50.11 24.06 1.21
CA THR A 186 -50.45 24.08 2.65
C THR A 186 -51.07 22.83 3.30
N ASN A 187 -51.45 21.80 2.53
CA ASN A 187 -52.05 20.58 3.07
C ASN A 187 -51.00 19.49 3.33
N TYR A 188 -51.08 18.83 4.50
CA TYR A 188 -50.34 17.61 4.78
C TYR A 188 -50.71 16.48 3.80
N ILE A 189 -49.80 15.53 3.60
CA ILE A 189 -50.07 14.32 2.81
C ILE A 189 -50.67 13.26 3.74
N GLU A 190 -51.85 12.75 3.40
CA GLU A 190 -52.53 11.72 4.21
C GLU A 190 -51.87 10.35 4.00
N PRO A 191 -51.38 9.67 5.07
CA PRO A 191 -50.72 8.38 4.93
C PRO A 191 -51.71 7.22 4.81
N ILE A 192 -51.39 6.25 3.97
CA ILE A 192 -52.22 5.07 3.72
C ILE A 192 -51.75 3.91 4.60
N GLN A 193 -52.63 3.35 5.43
CA GLN A 193 -52.33 2.13 6.20
C GLN A 193 -52.23 0.92 5.26
N ILE A 194 -51.11 0.19 5.27
CA ILE A 194 -50.91 -0.98 4.40
C ILE A 194 -50.94 -2.33 5.14
N THR A 195 -50.97 -2.32 6.48
CA THR A 195 -51.02 -3.51 7.36
C THR A 195 -52.06 -3.32 8.46
N ASN A 196 -52.69 -4.40 8.93
CA ASN A 196 -53.70 -4.36 9.99
C ASN A 196 -53.73 -5.68 10.78
N TYR A 197 -52.68 -5.95 11.53
CA TYR A 197 -52.52 -7.12 12.42
C TYR A 197 -53.07 -6.84 13.83
N SER A 198 -53.35 -7.89 14.59
CA SER A 198 -53.83 -7.77 15.98
C SER A 198 -52.75 -7.41 17.01
N LEU A 199 -51.48 -7.37 16.61
CA LEU A 199 -50.32 -6.96 17.42
C LEU A 199 -49.61 -5.73 16.83
N ASN A 200 -48.77 -5.08 17.63
CA ASN A 200 -47.87 -4.03 17.15
C ASN A 200 -46.83 -4.60 16.17
N ILE A 201 -46.61 -3.87 15.07
CA ILE A 201 -45.40 -3.99 14.27
C ILE A 201 -44.32 -3.07 14.86
N GLU A 202 -43.14 -3.63 15.07
CA GLU A 202 -41.92 -2.97 15.56
C GLU A 202 -40.76 -3.28 14.58
N ASN A 203 -39.70 -2.47 14.55
CA ASN A 203 -38.47 -2.73 13.76
C ASN A 203 -38.68 -3.00 12.26
N LEU A 204 -38.77 -1.95 11.43
CA LEU A 204 -38.89 -2.07 9.96
C LEU A 204 -37.53 -2.07 9.25
N LEU A 205 -37.36 -2.91 8.22
CA LEU A 205 -36.30 -2.84 7.20
C LEU A 205 -36.88 -3.11 5.80
N VAL A 206 -36.39 -2.42 4.77
CA VAL A 206 -36.90 -2.55 3.38
C VAL A 206 -35.73 -2.75 2.41
N ASN A 207 -35.74 -3.86 1.65
CA ASN A 207 -34.93 -3.97 0.43
C ASN A 207 -35.74 -3.41 -0.75
N ARG A 208 -35.29 -2.26 -1.24
CA ARG A 208 -35.88 -1.55 -2.38
C ARG A 208 -35.72 -2.27 -3.72
N GLN A 209 -34.58 -2.93 -3.98
CA GLN A 209 -34.32 -3.56 -5.28
C GLN A 209 -35.18 -4.81 -5.48
N ALA A 210 -35.29 -5.64 -4.44
CA ALA A 210 -36.07 -6.87 -4.45
C ALA A 210 -37.57 -6.69 -4.16
N SER A 211 -38.01 -5.47 -3.80
CA SER A 211 -39.35 -5.20 -3.28
C SER A 211 -39.73 -6.13 -2.12
N ARG A 212 -38.83 -6.26 -1.13
CA ARG A 212 -39.04 -7.06 0.09
C ARG A 212 -38.94 -6.18 1.34
N LEU A 213 -39.58 -6.61 2.41
CA LEU A 213 -39.41 -6.00 3.73
C LEU A 213 -39.29 -7.06 4.83
N ALA A 214 -38.65 -6.65 5.92
CA ALA A 214 -38.64 -7.34 7.21
C ALA A 214 -39.34 -6.44 8.24
N PHE A 215 -40.12 -7.04 9.13
CA PHE A 215 -40.65 -6.37 10.31
C PHE A 215 -40.66 -7.32 11.50
N SER A 216 -40.74 -6.81 12.72
CA SER A 216 -40.91 -7.64 13.92
C SER A 216 -42.30 -7.50 14.55
N CYS A 217 -42.75 -8.59 15.16
CA CYS A 217 -43.84 -8.60 16.14
C CYS A 217 -43.33 -9.31 17.40
N GLN A 218 -43.91 -8.98 18.57
CA GLN A 218 -43.66 -9.72 19.80
C GLN A 218 -44.59 -10.93 19.89
N VAL A 219 -44.08 -12.12 19.53
CA VAL A 219 -44.84 -13.39 19.47
C VAL A 219 -44.26 -14.45 20.40
N TYR A 220 -45.06 -15.42 20.84
CA TYR A 220 -44.50 -16.60 21.52
C TYR A 220 -43.86 -17.52 20.47
N ALA A 221 -42.71 -18.09 20.79
CA ALA A 221 -41.85 -18.82 19.83
C ALA A 221 -42.58 -19.84 18.93
N ASN A 222 -43.60 -20.51 19.44
CA ASN A 222 -44.36 -21.57 18.76
C ASN A 222 -45.79 -21.17 18.33
N LEU A 223 -46.14 -19.88 18.34
CA LEU A 223 -47.48 -19.36 18.01
C LEU A 223 -47.42 -18.30 16.91
N THR A 224 -48.45 -18.25 16.06
CA THR A 224 -48.63 -17.14 15.12
C THR A 224 -48.97 -15.81 15.83
N ILE A 225 -48.99 -14.71 15.07
CA ILE A 225 -49.40 -13.38 15.54
C ILE A 225 -50.80 -13.41 16.17
N GLU A 226 -51.77 -14.07 15.52
CA GLU A 226 -53.16 -14.09 15.98
C GLU A 226 -53.37 -15.06 17.15
N GLU A 227 -52.65 -16.18 17.20
CA GLU A 227 -52.65 -17.08 18.37
C GLU A 227 -51.98 -16.44 19.59
N THR A 228 -50.88 -15.70 19.39
CA THR A 228 -50.25 -14.87 20.42
C THR A 228 -51.24 -13.84 20.94
N PHE A 229 -51.94 -13.11 20.06
CA PHE A 229 -52.96 -12.14 20.47
C PHE A 229 -54.10 -12.79 21.27
N ALA A 230 -54.62 -13.93 20.81
CA ALA A 230 -55.65 -14.69 21.52
C ALA A 230 -55.18 -15.15 22.91
N ARG A 231 -53.92 -15.60 23.03
CA ARG A 231 -53.29 -15.97 24.30
C ARG A 231 -53.12 -14.77 25.23
N GLN A 232 -52.46 -13.70 24.79
CA GLN A 232 -52.24 -12.48 25.58
C GLN A 232 -53.56 -11.86 26.06
N LYS A 233 -54.58 -11.88 25.19
CA LYS A 233 -55.94 -11.46 25.56
C LYS A 233 -56.53 -12.36 26.65
N THR A 234 -56.44 -13.68 26.52
CA THR A 234 -56.95 -14.63 27.52
C THR A 234 -56.23 -14.48 28.87
N GLU A 235 -54.90 -14.26 28.85
CA GLU A 235 -54.10 -14.01 30.04
C GLU A 235 -54.51 -12.68 30.72
N LYS A 236 -54.70 -11.60 29.95
CA LYS A 236 -55.18 -10.30 30.43
C LYS A 236 -56.61 -10.35 30.98
N ASP A 237 -57.53 -10.96 30.24
CA ASP A 237 -58.95 -11.09 30.62
C ASP A 237 -59.12 -12.00 31.86
N SER A 238 -58.11 -12.82 32.22
CA SER A 238 -58.09 -13.60 33.46
C SER A 238 -57.89 -12.78 34.74
N GLY A 239 -57.49 -11.50 34.62
CA GLY A 239 -57.25 -10.59 35.74
C GLY A 239 -56.04 -10.94 36.64
N ARG A 240 -55.20 -11.90 36.23
CA ARG A 240 -54.02 -12.32 37.00
C ARG A 240 -52.89 -11.30 36.90
N SER A 241 -52.34 -10.90 38.04
CA SER A 241 -51.20 -9.98 38.18
C SER A 241 -49.92 -10.65 38.71
N VAL A 242 -49.88 -11.98 38.68
CA VAL A 242 -48.74 -12.78 39.15
C VAL A 242 -47.91 -13.25 37.97
N TYR A 243 -46.63 -12.94 37.96
CA TYR A 243 -45.66 -13.49 37.02
C TYR A 243 -45.07 -14.80 37.54
N GLN A 244 -44.86 -15.76 36.64
CA GLN A 244 -44.08 -16.97 36.88
C GLN A 244 -42.89 -16.96 35.92
N PHE A 245 -41.70 -17.27 36.43
CA PHE A 245 -40.47 -17.39 35.64
C PHE A 245 -39.80 -18.72 35.96
N ASP A 246 -39.42 -19.45 34.92
CA ASP A 246 -38.68 -20.71 34.95
C ASP A 246 -37.26 -20.58 34.35
N LYS A 247 -36.98 -19.45 33.70
CA LYS A 247 -35.73 -19.13 33.02
C LYS A 247 -35.18 -17.76 33.43
N LEU A 248 -33.86 -17.57 33.34
CA LEU A 248 -33.20 -16.26 33.43
C LEU A 248 -32.94 -15.69 32.02
N PHE A 249 -32.94 -14.37 31.81
CA PHE A 249 -33.26 -13.31 32.77
C PHE A 249 -34.78 -13.17 33.00
N ILE A 250 -35.20 -12.80 34.21
CA ILE A 250 -36.63 -12.52 34.51
C ILE A 250 -37.06 -11.10 34.09
N ARG A 251 -36.10 -10.20 33.84
CA ARG A 251 -36.33 -8.76 33.63
C ARG A 251 -35.13 -8.13 32.93
N HIS A 252 -35.36 -7.26 31.95
CA HIS A 252 -34.34 -6.34 31.41
C HIS A 252 -34.72 -4.90 31.77
N TRP A 253 -33.90 -4.24 32.59
CA TRP A 253 -34.20 -2.96 33.27
C TRP A 253 -35.63 -2.93 33.85
N ASP A 254 -36.55 -2.11 33.34
CA ASP A 254 -37.93 -1.98 33.82
C ASP A 254 -38.94 -2.93 33.12
N GLU A 255 -38.54 -3.68 32.09
CA GLU A 255 -39.39 -4.65 31.39
C GLU A 255 -39.21 -6.09 31.92
N TYR A 256 -40.31 -6.76 32.29
CA TYR A 256 -40.31 -8.18 32.69
C TYR A 256 -40.38 -9.12 31.47
N MET A 257 -39.61 -10.20 31.49
CA MET A 257 -39.56 -11.19 30.41
C MET A 257 -40.77 -12.14 30.49
N THR A 258 -41.90 -11.76 29.87
CA THR A 258 -43.18 -12.50 29.95
C THR A 258 -43.33 -13.64 28.92
N GLY A 259 -42.33 -13.84 28.06
CA GLY A 259 -42.25 -14.94 27.09
C GLY A 259 -42.50 -14.60 25.60
N PRO A 260 -43.16 -13.49 25.19
CA PRO A 260 -43.12 -13.04 23.81
C PRO A 260 -41.72 -12.54 23.42
N ARG A 261 -41.35 -12.77 22.16
CA ARG A 261 -40.06 -12.47 21.54
C ARG A 261 -40.21 -11.63 20.29
N HIS A 262 -39.23 -10.77 20.02
CA HIS A 262 -39.07 -10.12 18.73
C HIS A 262 -38.69 -11.17 17.67
N HIS A 263 -39.65 -11.53 16.81
CA HIS A 263 -39.40 -12.41 15.66
C HIS A 263 -39.32 -11.60 14.36
N PRO A 264 -38.33 -11.83 13.47
CA PRO A 264 -38.32 -11.26 12.12
C PRO A 264 -39.35 -11.96 11.23
N PHE A 265 -40.29 -11.20 10.70
CA PHE A 265 -41.25 -11.60 9.67
C PHE A 265 -40.84 -11.01 8.32
N LEU A 266 -40.53 -11.87 7.35
CA LEU A 266 -40.11 -11.47 6.00
C LEU A 266 -41.25 -11.62 4.99
N VAL A 267 -41.43 -10.63 4.12
CA VAL A 267 -42.46 -10.68 3.06
C VAL A 267 -42.05 -9.88 1.82
N SER A 268 -42.48 -10.34 0.65
CA SER A 268 -42.39 -9.56 -0.59
C SER A 268 -43.61 -8.63 -0.71
N ILE A 269 -43.44 -7.49 -1.38
CA ILE A 269 -44.50 -6.50 -1.59
C ILE A 269 -44.69 -6.15 -3.07
N GLU A 270 -45.96 -6.01 -3.46
CA GLU A 270 -46.39 -5.71 -4.81
C GLU A 270 -47.12 -4.37 -4.87
N ARG A 271 -46.77 -3.55 -5.86
CA ARG A 271 -47.43 -2.27 -6.13
C ARG A 271 -48.71 -2.50 -6.92
N GLN A 272 -49.85 -2.29 -6.27
CA GLN A 272 -51.17 -2.41 -6.88
C GLN A 272 -51.40 -1.33 -7.96
N THR A 273 -52.41 -1.51 -8.81
CA THR A 273 -52.74 -0.59 -9.92
C THR A 273 -53.09 0.84 -9.47
N ASN A 274 -53.54 1.01 -8.23
CA ASN A 274 -53.81 2.31 -7.60
C ASN A 274 -52.56 2.94 -6.95
N GLY A 275 -51.38 2.34 -7.09
CA GLY A 275 -50.11 2.82 -6.53
C GLY A 275 -49.85 2.46 -5.07
N ILE A 276 -50.78 1.76 -4.40
CA ILE A 276 -50.63 1.29 -3.01
C ILE A 276 -49.82 -0.02 -3.00
N PHE A 277 -48.85 -0.14 -2.09
CA PHE A 277 -48.13 -1.40 -1.87
C PHE A 277 -48.93 -2.34 -0.97
N LYS A 278 -48.93 -3.64 -1.30
CA LYS A 278 -49.50 -4.72 -0.47
C LYS A 278 -48.51 -5.88 -0.35
N PHE A 279 -48.66 -6.68 0.69
CA PHE A 279 -47.93 -7.94 0.84
C PHE A 279 -48.42 -8.93 -0.23
N SER A 280 -47.49 -9.64 -0.89
CA SER A 280 -47.82 -10.65 -1.92
C SER A 280 -48.26 -11.99 -1.34
N SER A 281 -47.93 -12.25 -0.07
CA SER A 281 -48.20 -13.48 0.68
C SER A 281 -48.38 -13.17 2.16
N GLU A 282 -48.69 -14.19 2.95
CA GLU A 282 -48.43 -14.12 4.40
C GLU A 282 -46.92 -13.97 4.65
N PRO A 283 -46.50 -13.22 5.69
CA PRO A 283 -45.09 -13.12 6.08
C PRO A 283 -44.53 -14.42 6.65
N ILE A 284 -43.27 -14.68 6.39
CA ILE A 284 -42.53 -15.85 6.89
C ILE A 284 -41.82 -15.46 8.19
N ASP A 285 -42.19 -16.10 9.29
CA ASP A 285 -41.46 -16.03 10.57
C ASP A 285 -40.12 -16.78 10.47
N ILE A 286 -39.03 -16.09 10.76
CA ILE A 286 -37.65 -16.61 10.71
C ILE A 286 -37.23 -17.29 12.02
N LEU A 287 -37.93 -17.04 13.13
CA LEU A 287 -37.66 -17.62 14.45
C LEU A 287 -38.76 -18.58 14.92
N PHE A 288 -39.61 -19.08 14.03
CA PHE A 288 -40.66 -20.02 14.41
C PHE A 288 -40.10 -21.31 15.06
N ASN A 289 -40.58 -21.61 16.28
CA ASN A 289 -40.07 -22.58 17.26
C ASN A 289 -38.68 -22.28 17.86
N ILE A 290 -38.20 -21.04 17.82
CA ILE A 290 -36.92 -20.61 18.43
C ILE A 290 -37.20 -19.55 19.52
N ASP A 291 -36.88 -19.85 20.78
CA ASP A 291 -37.07 -18.94 21.92
C ASP A 291 -35.90 -17.94 22.02
N SER A 292 -35.93 -16.90 21.19
CA SER A 292 -34.84 -15.94 21.00
C SER A 292 -35.37 -14.62 20.43
N ASP A 293 -34.77 -13.48 20.80
CA ASP A 293 -35.10 -12.18 20.22
C ASP A 293 -34.18 -11.85 19.02
N SER A 294 -34.78 -11.37 17.92
CA SER A 294 -34.10 -10.66 16.84
C SER A 294 -35.00 -9.51 16.30
N PRO A 295 -34.57 -8.24 16.41
CA PRO A 295 -33.34 -7.79 17.04
C PRO A 295 -33.32 -8.05 18.56
N THR A 296 -32.14 -8.12 19.17
CA THR A 296 -31.97 -8.47 20.59
C THR A 296 -32.29 -7.30 21.52
N LYS A 297 -32.99 -7.60 22.61
CA LYS A 297 -33.27 -6.62 23.68
C LYS A 297 -31.98 -6.31 24.47
N PRO A 298 -31.80 -5.07 24.97
CA PRO A 298 -32.72 -3.93 24.92
C PRO A 298 -32.39 -2.91 23.81
N PHE A 299 -31.25 -3.05 23.13
CA PHE A 299 -30.65 -2.01 22.27
C PHE A 299 -30.65 -2.34 20.76
N GLY A 300 -30.92 -3.59 20.36
CA GLY A 300 -30.90 -3.97 18.95
C GLY A 300 -32.06 -3.36 18.17
N ASP A 301 -31.82 -2.98 16.91
CA ASP A 301 -32.87 -2.56 15.98
C ASP A 301 -32.69 -3.17 14.58
N ALA A 302 -33.69 -3.02 13.72
CA ALA A 302 -33.68 -3.53 12.34
C ALA A 302 -32.57 -2.95 11.43
N LYS A 303 -31.88 -1.88 11.84
CA LYS A 303 -30.77 -1.24 11.10
C LYS A 303 -29.40 -1.67 11.64
N SER A 304 -29.30 -2.00 12.93
CA SER A 304 -28.07 -2.52 13.56
C SER A 304 -27.97 -4.04 13.61
N GLN A 305 -29.05 -4.79 13.38
CA GLN A 305 -29.02 -6.25 13.53
C GLN A 305 -29.57 -7.05 12.35
N TRP A 306 -30.13 -6.41 11.32
CA TRP A 306 -30.62 -7.09 10.11
C TRP A 306 -30.03 -6.50 8.83
N SER A 307 -29.80 -7.33 7.83
CA SER A 307 -29.43 -6.89 6.48
C SER A 307 -29.92 -7.86 5.41
N PHE A 308 -30.47 -7.31 4.32
CA PHE A 308 -30.69 -8.06 3.08
C PHE A 308 -29.45 -7.95 2.19
N SER A 309 -29.14 -8.99 1.42
CA SER A 309 -28.25 -8.86 0.25
C SER A 309 -28.81 -7.86 -0.76
N ALA A 310 -27.97 -7.32 -1.67
CA ALA A 310 -28.41 -6.34 -2.65
C ALA A 310 -29.61 -6.84 -3.48
N ASN A 311 -29.52 -8.07 -3.99
CA ASN A 311 -30.58 -8.76 -4.73
C ASN A 311 -31.78 -9.20 -3.86
N GLY A 312 -31.70 -9.09 -2.53
CA GLY A 312 -32.74 -9.50 -1.58
C GLY A 312 -33.07 -11.00 -1.58
N ASN A 313 -32.17 -11.85 -2.05
CA ASN A 313 -32.27 -13.30 -1.97
C ASN A 313 -31.58 -13.89 -0.74
N SER A 314 -30.85 -13.08 0.04
CA SER A 314 -30.31 -13.48 1.34
C SER A 314 -30.72 -12.47 2.41
N PHE A 315 -30.90 -12.96 3.64
CA PHE A 315 -31.17 -12.14 4.83
C PHE A 315 -30.28 -12.60 5.98
N ALA A 316 -29.49 -11.67 6.52
CA ALA A 316 -28.64 -11.88 7.69
C ALA A 316 -29.28 -11.20 8.91
N TYR A 317 -29.25 -11.87 10.06
CA TYR A 317 -29.77 -11.34 11.31
C TYR A 317 -28.91 -11.73 12.51
N THR A 318 -28.75 -10.82 13.48
CA THR A 318 -28.21 -11.15 14.80
C THR A 318 -29.30 -11.72 15.70
N ARG A 319 -28.98 -12.71 16.52
CA ARG A 319 -29.78 -13.13 17.69
C ARG A 319 -28.88 -13.52 18.86
N GLN A 320 -29.45 -13.60 20.07
CA GLN A 320 -28.80 -14.18 21.23
C GLN A 320 -29.30 -15.61 21.46
N TYR A 321 -28.42 -16.53 21.88
CA TYR A 321 -28.86 -17.84 22.36
C TYR A 321 -29.52 -17.68 23.75
N ASP A 322 -30.85 -17.74 23.76
CA ASP A 322 -31.71 -17.47 24.92
C ASP A 322 -32.58 -18.70 25.27
N GLU A 323 -32.48 -19.79 24.49
CA GLU A 323 -33.22 -21.04 24.70
C GLU A 323 -32.95 -21.70 26.08
N THR A 324 -32.00 -21.20 26.89
CA THR A 324 -31.74 -21.62 28.27
C THR A 324 -31.26 -20.46 29.16
N SER A 325 -31.37 -20.60 30.48
CA SER A 325 -30.83 -19.65 31.49
C SER A 325 -29.30 -19.40 31.41
N ALA A 326 -28.56 -20.09 30.54
CA ALA A 326 -27.15 -19.79 30.27
C ALA A 326 -26.95 -18.40 29.65
N VAL A 327 -27.98 -17.85 28.99
CA VAL A 327 -28.01 -16.47 28.48
C VAL A 327 -27.65 -15.44 29.55
N ALA A 328 -28.01 -15.70 30.81
CA ALA A 328 -27.75 -14.81 31.94
C ALA A 328 -26.26 -14.62 32.28
N TRP A 329 -25.38 -15.41 31.67
CA TRP A 329 -23.94 -15.44 31.90
C TRP A 329 -23.13 -15.32 30.59
N SER A 330 -23.77 -14.88 29.50
CA SER A 330 -23.19 -14.90 28.17
C SER A 330 -23.38 -13.56 27.44
N THR A 331 -22.30 -13.03 26.87
CA THR A 331 -22.33 -11.92 25.90
C THR A 331 -22.35 -12.39 24.45
N ASN A 332 -22.50 -13.71 24.21
CA ASN A 332 -22.48 -14.26 22.86
C ASN A 332 -23.69 -13.76 22.04
N LEU A 333 -23.41 -13.10 20.93
CA LEU A 333 -24.39 -12.74 19.90
C LEU A 333 -23.94 -13.38 18.60
N ASP A 334 -24.87 -14.02 17.90
CA ASP A 334 -24.58 -14.78 16.69
C ASP A 334 -25.35 -14.25 15.49
N ILE A 335 -24.65 -14.21 14.36
CA ILE A 335 -25.19 -13.84 13.05
C ILE A 335 -25.56 -15.11 12.29
N TYR A 336 -26.82 -15.13 11.85
CA TYR A 336 -27.41 -16.19 11.05
C TYR A 336 -27.78 -15.65 9.67
N THR A 337 -27.61 -16.48 8.64
CA THR A 337 -28.03 -16.16 7.26
C THR A 337 -29.13 -17.11 6.78
N VAL A 338 -30.11 -16.56 6.07
CA VAL A 338 -31.21 -17.28 5.43
C VAL A 338 -31.18 -17.00 3.93
N ASP A 339 -31.30 -18.05 3.12
CA ASP A 339 -31.54 -17.95 1.68
C ASP A 339 -33.06 -17.89 1.43
N LEU A 340 -33.48 -16.86 0.70
CA LEU A 340 -34.85 -16.50 0.35
C LEU A 340 -35.18 -16.78 -1.13
N SER A 341 -34.26 -17.40 -1.86
CA SER A 341 -34.48 -17.91 -3.22
C SER A 341 -35.13 -19.30 -3.19
N MET A 342 -34.82 -20.11 -2.17
CA MET A 342 -35.43 -21.41 -1.93
C MET A 342 -36.54 -21.35 -0.88
N SER A 343 -37.62 -22.11 -1.08
CA SER A 343 -38.73 -22.14 -0.13
C SER A 343 -38.40 -22.98 1.11
N ARG A 344 -38.42 -22.33 2.28
CA ARG A 344 -38.20 -22.92 3.62
C ARG A 344 -36.79 -23.50 3.84
N GLN A 345 -35.75 -22.74 3.51
CA GLN A 345 -34.39 -23.04 3.96
C GLN A 345 -34.18 -22.61 5.42
N ALA A 346 -33.46 -23.43 6.19
CA ALA A 346 -33.17 -23.13 7.59
C ALA A 346 -32.02 -22.11 7.73
N SER A 347 -32.06 -21.30 8.80
CA SER A 347 -31.01 -20.34 9.14
C SER A 347 -29.67 -21.03 9.40
N VAL A 348 -28.61 -20.57 8.72
CA VAL A 348 -27.24 -21.04 8.90
C VAL A 348 -26.50 -20.06 9.81
N CYS A 349 -25.98 -20.53 10.94
CA CYS A 349 -25.08 -19.71 11.76
C CYS A 349 -23.74 -19.54 11.06
N ILE A 350 -23.24 -18.30 10.93
CA ILE A 350 -21.93 -18.02 10.33
C ILE A 350 -20.87 -17.58 11.37
N THR A 351 -21.25 -17.42 12.64
CA THR A 351 -20.39 -16.92 13.73
C THR A 351 -20.19 -17.84 14.92
N CYS A 352 -20.97 -18.93 15.07
CA CYS A 352 -21.08 -19.77 16.29
C CYS A 352 -19.78 -20.46 16.77
N ASP A 353 -18.66 -20.29 16.06
CA ASP A 353 -17.29 -20.59 16.50
C ASP A 353 -16.68 -19.50 17.40
N ASN A 354 -17.26 -18.29 17.41
CA ASN A 354 -17.02 -17.23 18.38
C ASN A 354 -17.98 -17.42 19.57
N LEU A 355 -17.58 -16.94 20.76
CA LEU A 355 -18.39 -16.96 21.99
C LEU A 355 -18.56 -15.55 22.60
N ALA A 356 -18.24 -14.52 21.82
CA ALA A 356 -18.37 -13.09 22.14
C ALA A 356 -19.45 -12.45 21.24
N ALA A 357 -19.68 -11.13 21.35
CA ALA A 357 -20.72 -10.48 20.56
C ALA A 357 -20.30 -10.29 19.09
N ASP A 358 -20.96 -11.00 18.15
CA ASP A 358 -20.95 -10.70 16.72
C ASP A 358 -22.30 -10.08 16.30
N THR A 359 -22.27 -8.88 15.72
CA THR A 359 -23.46 -8.07 15.40
C THR A 359 -23.21 -7.09 14.24
N ASP A 360 -24.14 -6.20 13.92
CA ASP A 360 -24.10 -5.32 12.73
C ASP A 360 -23.79 -6.06 11.40
N PRO A 361 -24.52 -7.14 11.06
CA PRO A 361 -24.43 -7.72 9.73
C PRO A 361 -24.79 -6.68 8.65
N SER A 362 -23.93 -6.50 7.66
CA SER A 362 -24.15 -5.58 6.55
C SER A 362 -23.64 -6.19 5.24
N TYR A 363 -24.54 -6.59 4.35
CA TYR A 363 -24.18 -7.09 3.01
C TYR A 363 -23.62 -5.97 2.13
N SER A 364 -22.70 -6.32 1.23
CA SER A 364 -22.22 -5.40 0.20
C SER A 364 -23.38 -4.97 -0.71
N PRO A 365 -23.44 -3.68 -1.11
CA PRO A 365 -24.44 -3.17 -2.05
C PRO A 365 -24.19 -3.65 -3.50
N THR A 366 -23.07 -4.33 -3.77
CA THR A 366 -22.66 -4.79 -5.11
C THR A 366 -22.26 -6.26 -5.21
N ASP A 367 -22.12 -6.99 -4.09
CA ASP A 367 -21.84 -8.44 -4.08
C ASP A 367 -22.70 -9.14 -3.01
N ASP A 368 -23.61 -10.00 -3.45
CA ASP A 368 -24.56 -10.72 -2.58
C ASP A 368 -23.91 -11.79 -1.68
N HIS A 369 -22.66 -12.17 -1.92
CA HIS A 369 -21.92 -13.15 -1.13
C HIS A 369 -21.05 -12.54 -0.03
N VAL A 370 -20.81 -11.22 -0.08
CA VAL A 370 -19.97 -10.52 0.88
C VAL A 370 -20.81 -9.85 1.98
N LEU A 371 -20.52 -10.23 3.22
CA LEU A 371 -21.07 -9.65 4.44
C LEU A 371 -19.93 -9.11 5.30
N VAL A 372 -20.04 -7.89 5.82
CA VAL A 372 -19.21 -7.42 6.94
C VAL A 372 -20.03 -7.37 8.23
N TYR A 373 -19.35 -7.53 9.36
CA TYR A 373 -19.98 -7.48 10.68
C TYR A 373 -19.02 -6.96 11.75
N ARG A 374 -19.57 -6.38 12.82
CA ARG A 374 -18.84 -6.01 14.03
C ARG A 374 -18.68 -7.25 14.93
N SER A 375 -17.51 -7.40 15.53
CA SER A 375 -17.12 -8.61 16.24
C SER A 375 -16.22 -8.33 17.44
N GLN A 376 -16.61 -8.83 18.61
CA GLN A 376 -15.76 -8.93 19.80
C GLN A 376 -14.95 -10.24 19.80
N SER A 377 -13.90 -10.30 20.63
CA SER A 377 -13.01 -11.47 20.76
C SER A 377 -13.06 -12.14 22.13
N LYS A 378 -13.59 -11.49 23.18
CA LYS A 378 -13.61 -12.00 24.55
C LYS A 378 -15.02 -12.37 25.02
N GLN A 379 -15.28 -13.67 25.16
CA GLN A 379 -16.48 -14.21 25.80
C GLN A 379 -16.70 -13.58 27.19
N GLY A 380 -17.93 -13.14 27.46
CA GLY A 380 -18.34 -12.61 28.76
C GLY A 380 -17.87 -11.18 29.07
N TYR A 381 -17.08 -10.54 28.20
CA TYR A 381 -16.61 -9.17 28.39
C TYR A 381 -17.37 -8.22 27.47
N GLU A 382 -18.52 -7.72 27.93
CA GLU A 382 -19.43 -6.83 27.17
C GLU A 382 -18.72 -5.55 26.66
N SER A 383 -17.71 -5.07 27.38
CA SER A 383 -16.88 -3.92 27.02
C SER A 383 -15.64 -4.27 26.18
N ASP A 384 -15.63 -5.41 25.48
CA ASP A 384 -14.56 -5.74 24.54
C ASP A 384 -14.60 -4.86 23.27
N GLN A 385 -13.46 -4.75 22.60
CA GLN A 385 -13.34 -3.98 21.37
C GLN A 385 -14.11 -4.65 20.22
N PHE A 386 -15.01 -3.90 19.57
CA PHE A 386 -15.58 -4.31 18.29
C PHE A 386 -14.59 -4.05 17.16
N LYS A 387 -14.12 -5.13 16.53
CA LYS A 387 -13.39 -5.12 15.25
C LYS A 387 -14.35 -5.41 14.10
N ILE A 388 -13.95 -5.14 12.86
CA ILE A 388 -14.71 -5.54 11.66
C ILE A 388 -14.15 -6.83 11.08
N LYS A 389 -15.04 -7.81 10.87
CA LYS A 389 -14.77 -9.04 10.11
C LYS A 389 -15.55 -9.03 8.80
N LEU A 390 -14.96 -9.60 7.76
CA LEU A 390 -15.58 -9.88 6.46
C LEU A 390 -15.79 -11.38 6.29
N TYR A 391 -16.95 -11.77 5.79
CA TYR A 391 -17.35 -13.12 5.40
C TYR A 391 -17.71 -13.15 3.92
N ASN A 392 -17.19 -14.13 3.18
CA ASN A 392 -17.37 -14.23 1.71
C ASN A 392 -17.88 -15.62 1.31
N GLY A 393 -19.05 -16.02 1.83
CA GLY A 393 -19.83 -17.23 1.47
C GLY A 393 -19.16 -18.62 1.68
N SER A 394 -17.86 -18.67 1.96
CA SER A 394 -16.98 -19.83 1.81
C SER A 394 -16.31 -20.26 3.11
N ASN A 395 -16.88 -19.85 4.26
CA ASN A 395 -16.28 -19.89 5.59
C ASN A 395 -14.92 -19.16 5.73
N SER A 396 -14.47 -18.44 4.71
CA SER A 396 -13.39 -17.47 4.84
C SER A 396 -13.88 -16.28 5.69
N LYS A 397 -13.23 -16.08 6.84
CA LYS A 397 -13.40 -14.93 7.73
C LYS A 397 -12.09 -14.14 7.75
N ILE A 398 -12.15 -12.84 7.49
CA ILE A 398 -10.97 -11.96 7.49
C ILE A 398 -11.25 -10.78 8.43
N THR A 399 -10.43 -10.59 9.46
CA THR A 399 -10.42 -9.35 10.25
C THR A 399 -9.82 -8.24 9.38
N LEU A 400 -10.62 -7.21 9.06
CA LEU A 400 -10.19 -6.16 8.12
C LEU A 400 -9.26 -5.11 8.76
N VAL A 401 -9.31 -4.95 10.09
CA VAL A 401 -8.33 -4.13 10.82
C VAL A 401 -8.02 -4.79 12.17
N ASP A 402 -6.83 -5.37 12.29
CA ASP A 402 -6.45 -6.14 13.49
C ASP A 402 -5.50 -5.37 14.44
N ASP A 403 -4.66 -4.48 13.92
CA ASP A 403 -3.66 -3.71 14.69
C ASP A 403 -4.22 -2.43 15.36
N TRP A 404 -5.52 -2.13 15.23
CA TRP A 404 -6.15 -0.93 15.79
C TRP A 404 -6.64 -1.17 17.23
N ASP A 405 -6.55 -0.16 18.09
CA ASP A 405 -6.99 -0.16 19.49
C ASP A 405 -8.38 0.44 19.74
N GLN A 406 -8.97 1.16 18.77
CA GLN A 406 -10.28 1.79 18.92
C GLN A 406 -11.45 0.83 18.63
N SER A 407 -12.53 0.94 19.40
CA SER A 407 -13.74 0.12 19.22
C SER A 407 -14.67 0.73 18.17
N ILE A 408 -15.02 -0.04 17.14
CA ILE A 408 -15.83 0.43 16.02
C ILE A 408 -17.31 0.48 16.42
N GLN A 409 -17.92 1.66 16.33
CA GLN A 409 -19.31 1.90 16.74
C GLN A 409 -20.30 1.53 15.64
N ALA A 410 -19.99 1.82 14.38
CA ALA A 410 -20.82 1.45 13.23
C ALA A 410 -19.99 1.28 11.94
N VAL A 411 -20.57 0.57 10.97
CA VAL A 411 -20.01 0.36 9.63
C VAL A 411 -21.05 0.74 8.56
N THR A 412 -20.59 1.24 7.41
CA THR A 412 -21.44 1.52 6.24
C THR A 412 -20.62 1.40 4.96
N TRP A 413 -21.12 0.63 3.98
CA TRP A 413 -20.46 0.47 2.68
C TRP A 413 -20.46 1.76 1.84
N SER A 414 -19.44 1.94 1.02
CA SER A 414 -19.51 2.86 -0.13
C SER A 414 -20.50 2.37 -1.18
N LEU A 415 -21.01 3.28 -2.02
CA LEU A 415 -22.06 2.98 -3.01
C LEU A 415 -21.64 1.99 -4.11
N ASP A 416 -20.33 1.79 -4.30
CA ASP A 416 -19.72 0.79 -5.20
C ASP A 416 -19.37 -0.53 -4.49
N GLY A 417 -19.53 -0.60 -3.16
CA GLY A 417 -19.17 -1.74 -2.32
C GLY A 417 -17.66 -2.01 -2.20
N GLN A 418 -16.77 -1.12 -2.65
CA GLN A 418 -15.32 -1.36 -2.65
C GLN A 418 -14.61 -0.90 -1.36
N SER A 419 -15.30 -0.13 -0.51
CA SER A 419 -14.74 0.49 0.70
C SER A 419 -15.77 0.59 1.83
N LEU A 420 -15.30 0.75 3.07
CA LEU A 420 -16.13 0.96 4.26
C LEU A 420 -15.92 2.36 4.84
N PHE A 421 -17.01 2.97 5.29
CA PHE A 421 -16.98 4.05 6.26
C PHE A 421 -17.17 3.45 7.66
N LEU A 422 -16.28 3.80 8.58
CA LEU A 422 -16.25 3.32 9.96
C LEU A 422 -16.49 4.51 10.90
N GLU A 423 -17.48 4.40 11.77
CA GLU A 423 -17.73 5.38 12.83
C GLU A 423 -17.11 4.88 14.14
N LEU A 424 -16.33 5.73 14.81
CA LEU A 424 -15.71 5.42 16.11
C LEU A 424 -15.49 6.68 16.95
N GLY A 425 -15.33 6.49 18.26
CA GLY A 425 -15.22 7.58 19.24
C GLY A 425 -13.78 7.99 19.53
N GLU A 426 -13.43 9.25 19.28
CA GLU A 426 -12.11 9.83 19.55
C GLU A 426 -12.28 11.18 20.28
N GLU A 427 -11.59 11.39 21.41
CA GLU A 427 -11.66 12.64 22.21
C GLU A 427 -13.10 13.16 22.49
N ALA A 428 -14.04 12.24 22.77
CA ALA A 428 -15.47 12.51 22.93
C ALA A 428 -16.17 13.11 21.69
N ARG A 429 -15.67 12.82 20.49
CA ARG A 429 -16.25 13.10 19.18
C ARG A 429 -16.50 11.77 18.46
N ASN A 430 -17.53 11.71 17.61
CA ASN A 430 -17.66 10.61 16.64
C ASN A 430 -16.93 11.01 15.36
N VAL A 431 -15.96 10.19 14.96
CA VAL A 431 -15.10 10.41 13.79
C VAL A 431 -15.39 9.34 12.75
N ILE A 432 -15.48 9.74 11.47
CA ILE A 432 -15.70 8.85 10.34
C ILE A 432 -14.36 8.62 9.63
N TYR A 433 -13.94 7.35 9.58
CA TYR A 433 -12.78 6.90 8.81
C TYR A 433 -13.25 6.23 7.52
N HIS A 434 -12.43 6.32 6.47
CA HIS A 434 -12.68 5.67 5.18
C HIS A 434 -11.63 4.59 4.96
N LEU A 435 -12.05 3.32 5.07
CA LEU A 435 -11.24 2.14 4.79
C LEU A 435 -11.42 1.76 3.31
N PHE A 436 -10.45 2.17 2.49
CA PHE A 436 -10.38 1.89 1.06
C PHE A 436 -10.10 0.41 0.75
N ASP A 437 -10.22 0.04 -0.52
CA ASP A 437 -9.49 -1.07 -1.15
C ASP A 437 -9.59 -2.46 -0.49
N LEU A 438 -10.78 -2.80 0.03
CA LEU A 438 -11.08 -4.05 0.76
C LEU A 438 -10.71 -5.35 0.01
N PHE A 439 -10.70 -5.29 -1.32
CA PHE A 439 -10.41 -6.41 -2.21
C PHE A 439 -9.09 -6.20 -3.00
N THR A 440 -8.51 -5.01 -2.93
CA THR A 440 -7.26 -4.70 -3.62
C THR A 440 -6.11 -5.20 -2.76
N ASN A 441 -5.36 -6.16 -3.29
CA ASN A 441 -4.32 -6.87 -2.56
C ASN A 441 -3.25 -5.93 -1.96
N GLU A 442 -3.37 -5.60 -0.66
CA GLU A 442 -2.30 -5.00 0.16
C GLU A 442 -0.96 -5.73 -0.03
N SER A 443 -1.05 -7.04 -0.28
CA SER A 443 0.10 -7.90 -0.55
C SER A 443 0.99 -7.34 -1.66
N LEU A 444 0.49 -6.61 -2.66
CA LEU A 444 1.34 -6.09 -3.73
C LEU A 444 2.20 -4.90 -3.28
N THR A 445 1.64 -3.88 -2.63
CA THR A 445 2.43 -2.71 -2.20
C THR A 445 3.25 -2.99 -0.93
N ARG A 446 2.75 -3.85 -0.03
CA ARG A 446 3.57 -4.44 1.06
C ARG A 446 4.70 -5.34 0.52
N LEU A 447 4.49 -6.09 -0.58
CA LEU A 447 5.57 -6.86 -1.24
C LEU A 447 6.60 -5.95 -1.90
N VAL A 448 6.18 -4.92 -2.64
CA VAL A 448 7.08 -3.97 -3.31
C VAL A 448 8.00 -3.27 -2.30
N SER A 449 7.46 -2.76 -1.19
CA SER A 449 8.26 -2.15 -0.13
C SER A 449 9.18 -3.17 0.57
N THR A 450 8.68 -4.39 0.86
CA THR A 450 9.47 -5.48 1.45
C THR A 450 10.63 -5.91 0.54
N VAL A 451 10.41 -6.03 -0.77
CA VAL A 451 11.44 -6.41 -1.75
C VAL A 451 12.50 -5.33 -1.87
N ALA A 452 12.14 -4.04 -1.93
CA ALA A 452 13.12 -2.96 -1.86
C ALA A 452 13.95 -3.01 -0.57
N ARG A 453 13.31 -3.25 0.59
CA ARG A 453 13.98 -3.37 1.88
C ARG A 453 14.98 -4.53 1.90
N GLN A 454 14.61 -5.70 1.38
CA GLN A 454 15.50 -6.86 1.24
C GLN A 454 16.67 -6.60 0.27
N ILE A 455 16.41 -5.96 -0.88
CA ILE A 455 17.45 -5.58 -1.85
C ILE A 455 18.46 -4.63 -1.20
N LEU A 456 18.02 -3.65 -0.41
CA LEU A 456 18.91 -2.72 0.31
C LEU A 456 19.73 -3.42 1.39
N ILE A 457 19.14 -4.33 2.17
CA ILE A 457 19.86 -5.07 3.22
C ILE A 457 20.92 -5.98 2.60
N TYR A 458 20.50 -6.97 1.80
CA TYR A 458 21.41 -8.00 1.30
C TYR A 458 22.35 -7.46 0.22
N GLY A 459 21.83 -6.66 -0.72
CA GLY A 459 22.63 -6.00 -1.74
C GLY A 459 23.55 -4.93 -1.15
N GLY A 460 23.06 -4.11 -0.22
CA GLY A 460 23.88 -3.06 0.39
C GLY A 460 25.04 -3.58 1.24
N LEU A 461 24.82 -4.60 2.06
CA LEU A 461 25.89 -5.24 2.83
C LEU A 461 26.92 -5.91 1.92
N LEU A 462 26.49 -6.64 0.89
CA LEU A 462 27.38 -7.22 -0.12
C LEU A 462 28.23 -6.15 -0.83
N MET A 463 27.62 -5.02 -1.19
CA MET A 463 28.31 -3.89 -1.82
C MET A 463 29.32 -3.21 -0.89
N ILE A 464 29.07 -3.14 0.42
CA ILE A 464 30.08 -2.67 1.39
C ILE A 464 31.31 -3.59 1.39
N PHE A 465 31.13 -4.92 1.49
CA PHE A 465 32.26 -5.87 1.47
C PHE A 465 33.07 -5.79 0.16
N ILE A 466 32.39 -5.80 -0.99
CA ILE A 466 33.00 -5.68 -2.32
C ILE A 466 33.73 -4.34 -2.47
N GLY A 467 33.08 -3.23 -2.08
CA GLY A 467 33.63 -1.88 -2.23
C GLY A 467 34.80 -1.58 -1.30
N MET A 468 34.75 -2.04 -0.05
CA MET A 468 35.88 -1.89 0.88
C MET A 468 37.09 -2.72 0.43
N PHE A 469 36.87 -3.96 -0.03
CA PHE A 469 37.95 -4.79 -0.59
C PHE A 469 38.57 -4.16 -1.85
N GLY A 470 37.74 -3.71 -2.79
CA GLY A 470 38.21 -3.05 -4.01
C GLY A 470 38.97 -1.75 -3.73
N SER A 471 38.45 -0.91 -2.85
CA SER A 471 39.09 0.35 -2.43
C SER A 471 40.42 0.11 -1.73
N LEU A 472 40.50 -0.89 -0.83
CA LEU A 472 41.74 -1.29 -0.18
C LEU A 472 42.78 -1.79 -1.21
N MET A 473 42.36 -2.59 -2.19
CA MET A 473 43.26 -3.08 -3.24
C MET A 473 43.74 -1.96 -4.17
N ILE A 474 42.92 -0.95 -4.48
CA ILE A 474 43.38 0.28 -5.17
C ILE A 474 44.50 0.94 -4.38
N ILE A 475 44.29 1.21 -3.09
CA ILE A 475 45.29 1.85 -2.22
C ILE A 475 46.59 1.04 -2.20
N LEU A 476 46.52 -0.29 -2.03
CA LEU A 476 47.68 -1.17 -1.99
C LEU A 476 48.44 -1.28 -3.33
N ILE A 477 47.74 -1.22 -4.46
CA ILE A 477 48.35 -1.29 -5.80
C ILE A 477 49.00 0.04 -6.18
N PHE A 478 48.27 1.15 -6.06
CA PHE A 478 48.74 2.46 -6.53
C PHE A 478 49.74 3.14 -5.58
N SER A 479 49.85 2.69 -4.32
CA SER A 479 50.92 3.13 -3.40
C SER A 479 52.27 2.43 -3.63
N ARG A 480 52.32 1.33 -4.39
CA ARG A 480 53.55 0.55 -4.64
C ARG A 480 54.32 1.01 -5.88
N ASN A 481 55.62 0.74 -5.90
CA ASN A 481 56.45 0.88 -7.11
C ASN A 481 56.03 -0.18 -8.15
N PRO A 482 56.06 0.12 -9.47
CA PRO A 482 56.40 1.41 -10.08
C PRO A 482 55.21 2.37 -10.18
N LEU A 483 53.97 1.93 -9.89
CA LEU A 483 52.75 2.69 -10.18
C LEU A 483 52.67 4.04 -9.46
N ASN A 484 53.17 4.11 -8.22
CA ASN A 484 53.23 5.34 -7.40
C ASN A 484 54.11 6.47 -7.95
N GLN A 485 54.86 6.23 -9.03
CA GLN A 485 55.66 7.25 -9.72
C GLN A 485 54.81 8.10 -10.68
N ASN A 486 53.68 7.57 -11.15
CA ASN A 486 52.76 8.27 -12.05
C ASN A 486 51.96 9.35 -11.28
N PRO A 487 51.81 10.58 -11.80
CA PRO A 487 51.03 11.63 -11.13
C PRO A 487 49.57 11.23 -10.91
N CYS A 488 49.00 10.48 -11.86
CA CYS A 488 47.66 9.91 -11.82
C CYS A 488 47.40 8.99 -10.61
N SER A 489 48.44 8.33 -10.08
CA SER A 489 48.31 7.40 -8.93
C SER A 489 47.85 8.10 -7.65
N ILE A 490 48.20 9.38 -7.46
CA ILE A 490 47.82 10.16 -6.28
C ILE A 490 46.30 10.38 -6.27
N TYR A 491 45.72 10.82 -7.38
CA TYR A 491 44.26 10.98 -7.50
C TYR A 491 43.52 9.66 -7.25
N ILE A 492 43.99 8.57 -7.88
CA ILE A 492 43.35 7.24 -7.78
C ILE A 492 43.44 6.70 -6.33
N THR A 493 44.59 6.85 -5.67
CA THR A 493 44.76 6.43 -4.27
C THR A 493 43.86 7.24 -3.33
N VAL A 494 43.74 8.57 -3.54
CA VAL A 494 42.87 9.42 -2.69
C VAL A 494 41.39 9.15 -2.95
N ASN A 495 40.96 8.88 -4.20
CA ASN A 495 39.59 8.41 -4.46
C ASN A 495 39.34 7.07 -3.76
N GLY A 496 40.31 6.14 -3.79
CA GLY A 496 40.22 4.88 -3.04
C GLY A 496 40.07 5.07 -1.53
N ILE A 497 40.78 6.04 -0.92
CA ILE A 497 40.62 6.38 0.51
C ILE A 497 39.23 6.94 0.78
N LEU A 498 38.73 7.86 -0.06
CA LEU A 498 37.38 8.40 0.06
C LEU A 498 36.32 7.29 -0.03
N SER A 499 36.36 6.44 -1.06
CA SER A 499 35.45 5.30 -1.22
C SER A 499 35.50 4.33 -0.04
N PHE A 500 36.70 3.99 0.45
CA PHE A 500 36.88 3.08 1.58
C PHE A 500 36.22 3.60 2.87
N LEU A 501 36.26 4.91 3.11
CA LEU A 501 35.66 5.54 4.28
C LEU A 501 34.18 5.90 4.08
N PHE A 502 33.73 6.14 2.84
CA PHE A 502 32.33 6.49 2.54
C PHE A 502 31.35 5.36 2.86
N LEU A 503 31.74 4.12 2.55
CA LEU A 503 30.92 2.92 2.77
C LEU A 503 30.54 2.70 4.25
N PRO A 504 31.47 2.64 5.22
CA PRO A 504 31.12 2.49 6.63
C PRO A 504 30.51 3.76 7.27
N PHE A 505 31.00 4.96 6.94
CA PHE A 505 30.56 6.19 7.63
C PHE A 505 29.28 6.83 7.07
N TYR A 506 28.83 6.46 5.86
CA TYR A 506 27.58 6.98 5.29
C TYR A 506 26.65 5.90 4.71
N TYR A 507 27.16 4.89 3.98
CA TYR A 507 26.25 3.89 3.40
C TYR A 507 25.66 2.97 4.48
N LEU A 508 26.47 2.46 5.42
CA LEU A 508 25.97 1.60 6.50
C LEU A 508 24.87 2.27 7.36
N PRO A 509 24.99 3.54 7.83
CA PRO A 509 23.89 4.25 8.47
C PRO A 509 22.61 4.37 7.62
N ASN A 510 22.73 4.48 6.29
CA ASN A 510 21.57 4.50 5.40
C ASN A 510 20.92 3.11 5.26
N ILE A 511 21.69 2.02 5.25
CA ILE A 511 21.15 0.64 5.30
C ILE A 511 20.43 0.39 6.64
N LEU A 512 20.98 0.88 7.75
CA LEU A 512 20.33 0.79 9.06
C LEU A 512 19.03 1.61 9.11
N THR A 513 19.04 2.82 8.54
CA THR A 513 17.86 3.71 8.51
C THR A 513 16.74 3.23 7.59
N PHE A 514 17.04 2.85 6.34
CA PHE A 514 16.01 2.47 5.35
C PHE A 514 15.79 0.96 5.21
N GLY A 515 16.77 0.14 5.60
CA GLY A 515 16.66 -1.33 5.62
C GLY A 515 16.09 -1.85 6.94
N PHE A 516 16.66 -1.42 8.08
CA PHE A 516 16.28 -1.90 9.40
C PHE A 516 15.36 -0.94 10.19
N GLN A 517 14.97 0.20 9.61
CA GLN A 517 14.17 1.26 10.27
C GLN A 517 14.82 1.87 11.54
N ILE A 518 16.12 1.64 11.75
CA ILE A 518 16.90 2.21 12.85
C ILE A 518 17.34 3.62 12.45
N ASN A 519 16.54 4.63 12.78
CA ASN A 519 16.77 6.03 12.42
C ASN A 519 17.92 6.66 13.24
N LEU A 520 19.16 6.31 12.89
CA LEU A 520 20.36 6.85 13.53
C LEU A 520 20.49 8.38 13.39
N LEU A 521 19.97 8.94 12.29
CA LEU A 521 19.95 10.38 12.02
C LEU A 521 19.16 11.15 13.09
N ALA A 522 18.06 10.58 13.60
CA ALA A 522 17.24 11.20 14.65
C ALA A 522 17.91 11.20 16.04
N LEU A 523 18.83 10.27 16.34
CA LEU A 523 19.38 10.08 17.68
C LEU A 523 20.09 11.32 18.26
N ASN A 524 20.77 12.10 17.41
CA ASN A 524 21.53 13.28 17.86
C ASN A 524 21.75 14.26 16.71
N THR A 525 21.41 15.54 16.93
CA THR A 525 21.66 16.64 15.98
C THR A 525 23.12 16.73 15.52
N SER A 526 24.09 16.40 16.39
CA SER A 526 25.52 16.34 16.04
C SER A 526 25.84 15.21 15.06
N PHE A 527 25.15 14.08 15.16
CA PHE A 527 25.31 12.96 14.23
C PHE A 527 24.66 13.27 12.87
N CYS A 528 23.46 13.87 12.86
CA CYS A 528 22.84 14.45 11.66
C CYS A 528 23.78 15.44 10.94
N LYS A 529 24.32 16.44 11.65
CA LYS A 529 25.26 17.43 11.12
C LYS A 529 26.52 16.79 10.54
N PHE A 530 27.14 15.85 11.27
CA PHE A 530 28.31 15.11 10.79
C PHE A 530 28.01 14.28 9.54
N GLN A 531 26.98 13.43 9.59
CA GLN A 531 26.66 12.48 8.53
C GLN A 531 26.33 13.21 7.21
N MET A 532 25.51 14.26 7.26
CA MET A 532 25.13 15.03 6.06
C MET A 532 26.30 15.85 5.52
N SER A 533 27.12 16.46 6.40
CA SER A 533 28.33 17.18 5.99
C SER A 533 29.34 16.26 5.30
N TYR A 534 29.68 15.15 5.97
CA TYR A 534 30.65 14.17 5.49
C TYR A 534 30.21 13.51 4.17
N ALA A 535 28.91 13.24 4.01
CA ALA A 535 28.36 12.67 2.79
C ALA A 535 28.61 13.58 1.58
N ILE A 536 28.13 14.82 1.66
CA ILE A 536 28.17 15.76 0.52
C ILE A 536 29.63 16.17 0.24
N PHE A 537 30.45 16.34 1.27
CA PHE A 537 31.90 16.55 1.14
C PHE A 537 32.59 15.42 0.35
N THR A 538 32.36 14.16 0.74
CA THR A 538 33.04 13.00 0.15
C THR A 538 32.61 12.77 -1.30
N VAL A 539 31.31 12.91 -1.59
CA VAL A 539 30.79 12.81 -2.97
C VAL A 539 31.38 13.92 -3.85
N THR A 540 31.31 15.19 -3.42
CA THR A 540 31.90 16.34 -4.14
C THR A 540 33.40 16.13 -4.38
N SER A 541 34.12 15.62 -3.39
CA SER A 541 35.56 15.34 -3.47
C SER A 541 35.87 14.27 -4.53
N SER A 542 35.15 13.15 -4.52
CA SER A 542 35.28 12.10 -5.54
C SER A 542 34.94 12.59 -6.96
N PHE A 543 33.94 13.47 -7.11
CA PHE A 543 33.63 14.10 -8.40
C PHE A 543 34.79 14.98 -8.90
N ILE A 544 35.32 15.87 -8.05
CA ILE A 544 36.44 16.76 -8.39
C ILE A 544 37.70 15.93 -8.74
N ILE A 545 37.99 14.88 -7.98
CA ILE A 545 39.14 14.00 -8.22
C ILE A 545 38.97 13.21 -9.53
N ASN A 546 37.77 12.73 -9.87
CA ASN A 546 37.49 12.09 -11.16
C ASN A 546 37.65 13.05 -12.35
N CYS A 547 37.32 14.33 -12.16
CA CYS A 547 37.62 15.38 -13.15
C CYS A 547 39.14 15.58 -13.30
N PHE A 548 39.91 15.60 -12.21
CA PHE A 548 41.37 15.69 -12.28
C PHE A 548 42.02 14.43 -12.91
N ILE A 549 41.52 13.22 -12.64
CA ILE A 549 41.96 11.99 -13.34
C ILE A 549 41.74 12.11 -14.85
N SER A 550 40.59 12.64 -15.26
CA SER A 550 40.25 12.84 -16.68
C SER A 550 41.14 13.91 -17.34
N PHE A 551 41.43 15.00 -16.63
CA PHE A 551 42.33 16.05 -17.07
C PHE A 551 43.80 15.59 -17.13
N ASP A 552 44.29 14.82 -16.16
CA ASP A 552 45.66 14.31 -16.12
C ASP A 552 45.94 13.34 -17.28
N ARG A 553 45.00 12.41 -17.54
CA ARG A 553 45.00 11.54 -18.74
C ARG A 553 45.08 12.36 -20.05
N TYR A 554 44.33 13.45 -20.15
CA TYR A 554 44.42 14.38 -21.29
C TYR A 554 45.78 15.10 -21.34
N ALA A 555 46.28 15.61 -20.21
CA ALA A 555 47.51 16.38 -20.13
C ALA A 555 48.74 15.55 -20.53
N ILE A 556 48.81 14.29 -20.10
CA ILE A 556 49.82 13.30 -20.52
C ILE A 556 49.78 13.13 -22.06
N SER A 557 48.59 13.02 -22.65
CA SER A 557 48.41 12.85 -24.10
C SER A 557 48.74 14.10 -24.93
N SER A 558 48.99 15.25 -24.30
CA SER A 558 49.13 16.52 -25.01
C SER A 558 50.47 16.69 -25.71
N ARG A 559 50.43 17.15 -26.96
CA ARG A 559 51.62 17.54 -27.74
C ARG A 559 52.36 18.73 -27.11
N SER A 560 51.64 19.64 -26.44
CA SER A 560 52.23 20.83 -25.81
C SER A 560 53.00 20.46 -24.53
N ALA A 561 54.30 20.75 -24.49
CA ALA A 561 55.14 20.55 -23.32
C ALA A 561 54.60 21.31 -22.08
N ARG A 562 54.06 22.52 -22.27
CA ARG A 562 53.45 23.33 -21.20
C ARG A 562 52.18 22.71 -20.60
N ILE A 563 51.42 21.95 -21.40
CA ILE A 563 50.27 21.19 -20.88
C ILE A 563 50.77 19.92 -20.20
N ARG A 564 51.74 19.21 -20.78
CA ARG A 564 52.29 17.98 -20.20
C ARG A 564 52.98 18.22 -18.85
N SER A 565 53.61 19.38 -18.62
CA SER A 565 54.20 19.74 -17.33
C SER A 565 53.19 19.92 -16.19
N LEU A 566 51.89 20.10 -16.50
CA LEU A 566 50.83 20.10 -15.49
C LEU A 566 50.58 18.70 -14.92
N SER A 567 50.83 17.64 -15.70
CA SER A 567 50.87 16.26 -15.24
C SER A 567 52.22 15.98 -14.54
N SER A 568 52.38 16.51 -13.33
CA SER A 568 53.56 16.25 -12.49
C SER A 568 53.16 15.90 -11.06
N ARG A 569 53.95 15.06 -10.37
CA ARG A 569 53.63 14.55 -9.03
C ARG A 569 53.48 15.64 -7.96
N LYS A 570 54.13 16.80 -8.14
CA LYS A 570 53.92 17.99 -7.28
C LYS A 570 52.58 18.67 -7.60
N MET A 571 52.24 18.81 -8.88
CA MET A 571 50.99 19.44 -9.30
C MET A 571 49.76 18.60 -8.94
N SER A 572 49.81 17.27 -9.06
CA SER A 572 48.68 16.41 -8.66
C SER A 572 48.45 16.42 -7.14
N LEU A 573 49.50 16.53 -6.33
CA LEU A 573 49.35 16.77 -4.89
C LEU A 573 48.66 18.11 -4.59
N TYR A 574 49.09 19.21 -5.23
CA TYR A 574 48.44 20.51 -5.05
C TYR A 574 46.98 20.51 -5.51
N LEU A 575 46.67 19.91 -6.67
CA LEU A 575 45.30 19.82 -7.18
C LEU A 575 44.39 19.01 -6.25
N VAL A 576 44.85 17.89 -5.70
CA VAL A 576 44.09 17.14 -4.67
C VAL A 576 43.83 18.00 -3.45
N VAL A 577 44.85 18.66 -2.87
CA VAL A 577 44.68 19.47 -1.66
C VAL A 577 43.70 20.63 -1.91
N ILE A 578 43.83 21.33 -3.05
CA ILE A 578 42.90 22.41 -3.43
C ILE A 578 41.48 21.88 -3.64
N GLY A 579 41.31 20.70 -4.25
CA GLY A 579 40.00 20.08 -4.47
C GLY A 579 39.30 19.62 -3.19
N LEU A 580 40.05 19.05 -2.24
CA LEU A 580 39.51 18.66 -0.92
C LEU A 580 39.14 19.91 -0.10
N VAL A 581 40.00 20.93 -0.07
CA VAL A 581 39.73 22.18 0.65
C VAL A 581 38.54 22.92 0.05
N SER A 582 38.37 22.94 -1.29
CA SER A 582 37.21 23.58 -1.91
C SER A 582 35.91 22.82 -1.67
N ALA A 583 35.90 21.49 -1.79
CA ALA A 583 34.75 20.65 -1.45
C ALA A 583 34.30 20.86 0.02
N TRP A 584 35.26 20.96 0.94
CA TRP A 584 34.97 21.26 2.34
C TRP A 584 34.41 22.68 2.52
N CYS A 585 35.11 23.71 2.05
CA CYS A 585 34.74 25.10 2.32
C CYS A 585 33.43 25.53 1.66
N PHE A 586 33.15 25.08 0.43
CA PHE A 586 31.96 25.51 -0.31
C PHE A 586 30.71 24.68 -0.06
N ILE A 587 30.83 23.42 0.40
CA ILE A 587 29.67 22.51 0.53
C ILE A 587 29.65 21.73 1.85
N GLY A 588 30.77 21.10 2.23
CA GLY A 588 30.86 20.33 3.48
C GLY A 588 30.59 21.15 4.75
N LEU A 589 31.24 22.31 4.88
CA LEU A 589 31.10 23.22 6.01
C LEU A 589 29.71 23.90 6.08
N PRO A 590 29.15 24.45 4.98
CA PRO A 590 27.75 24.90 4.96
C PRO A 590 26.75 23.81 5.38
N ALA A 591 26.93 22.56 4.95
CA ALA A 591 26.09 21.45 5.39
C ALA A 591 26.21 21.18 6.90
N ALA A 592 27.43 21.21 7.47
CA ALA A 592 27.64 21.03 8.92
C ALA A 592 26.95 22.12 9.77
N ILE A 593 26.81 23.33 9.22
CA ILE A 593 26.17 24.48 9.88
C ILE A 593 24.64 24.43 9.74
N LEU A 594 24.13 24.04 8.57
CA LEU A 594 22.72 24.23 8.20
C LEU A 594 21.80 23.04 8.49
N PHE A 595 22.30 21.81 8.58
CA PHE A 595 21.48 20.64 8.92
C PHE A 595 21.15 20.58 10.42
N GLU A 596 19.93 20.18 10.79
CA GLU A 596 19.43 20.13 12.16
C GLU A 596 18.33 19.04 12.27
N ASN A 597 18.13 18.45 13.46
CA ASN A 597 17.00 17.55 13.69
C ASN A 597 15.76 18.37 14.03
N VAL A 598 14.75 18.32 13.17
CA VAL A 598 13.48 19.06 13.31
C VAL A 598 12.37 18.07 13.68
N PRO A 599 11.52 18.36 14.68
CA PRO A 599 10.41 17.48 15.03
C PRO A 599 9.29 17.53 13.99
N LEU A 600 8.70 16.39 13.65
CA LEU A 600 7.43 16.30 12.92
C LEU A 600 6.29 15.99 13.91
N GLY A 601 5.42 16.98 14.08
CA GLY A 601 4.18 16.87 14.86
C GLY A 601 4.39 16.72 16.37
N SER A 602 3.28 16.41 17.05
CA SER A 602 3.22 16.13 18.49
C SER A 602 3.94 14.83 18.91
N ASN A 603 4.10 13.88 17.98
CA ASN A 603 4.40 12.49 18.31
C ASN A 603 5.91 12.22 18.53
N GLY A 604 6.70 13.26 18.85
CA GLY A 604 8.12 13.14 19.21
C GLY A 604 9.06 12.64 18.10
N SER A 605 8.58 12.51 16.86
CA SER A 605 9.40 12.04 15.73
C SER A 605 10.32 13.15 15.21
N TYR A 606 11.57 12.83 14.86
CA TYR A 606 12.56 13.80 14.36
C TYR A 606 13.10 13.41 12.98
N VAL A 607 13.31 14.41 12.12
CA VAL A 607 13.97 14.27 10.82
C VAL A 607 15.16 15.23 10.72
N CYS A 608 16.31 14.69 10.31
CA CYS A 608 17.49 15.46 9.93
C CYS A 608 17.23 16.18 8.60
N THR A 609 17.17 17.52 8.62
CA THR A 609 16.91 18.35 7.43
C THR A 609 17.67 19.68 7.53
N SER A 610 17.75 20.46 6.45
CA SER A 610 18.38 21.78 6.49
C SER A 610 17.40 22.84 6.97
N LYS A 611 17.86 23.67 7.92
CA LYS A 611 17.17 24.85 8.45
C LYS A 611 16.92 25.93 7.39
N SER A 612 17.65 25.89 6.28
CA SER A 612 17.50 26.80 5.15
C SER A 612 16.77 26.13 3.99
N THR A 613 15.53 26.56 3.74
CA THR A 613 14.75 26.16 2.56
C THR A 613 15.46 26.51 1.26
N MET A 614 16.16 27.65 1.22
CA MET A 614 17.00 28.04 0.07
C MET A 614 18.17 27.08 -0.16
N PHE A 615 18.80 26.55 0.89
CA PHE A 615 19.84 25.52 0.74
C PHE A 615 19.26 24.22 0.16
N LEU A 616 18.09 23.78 0.64
CA LEU A 616 17.39 22.60 0.08
C LEU A 616 17.03 22.80 -1.39
N LEU A 617 16.57 24.00 -1.76
CA LEU A 617 16.16 24.33 -3.13
C LEU A 617 17.36 24.44 -4.09
N ILE A 618 18.49 24.99 -3.64
CA ILE A 618 19.76 24.98 -4.39
C ILE A 618 20.29 23.54 -4.53
N ALA A 619 20.23 22.73 -3.47
CA ALA A 619 20.63 21.33 -3.53
C ALA A 619 19.78 20.54 -4.55
N ALA A 620 18.46 20.73 -4.50
CA ALA A 620 17.48 20.10 -5.37
C ALA A 620 17.65 20.46 -6.86
N LEU A 621 17.84 21.74 -7.18
CA LEU A 621 17.80 22.23 -8.58
C LEU A 621 19.19 22.38 -9.22
N VAL A 622 20.25 22.55 -8.42
CA VAL A 622 21.62 22.79 -8.92
C VAL A 622 22.55 21.63 -8.57
N TYR A 623 22.65 21.24 -7.30
CA TYR A 623 23.63 20.24 -6.87
C TYR A 623 23.34 18.85 -7.48
N TYR A 624 22.16 18.27 -7.20
CA TYR A 624 21.85 16.92 -7.71
C TYR A 624 21.75 16.85 -9.26
N PRO A 625 21.06 17.77 -9.96
CA PRO A 625 20.88 17.62 -11.41
C PRO A 625 22.14 17.94 -12.21
N ILE A 626 22.87 18.99 -11.83
CA ILE A 626 24.02 19.48 -12.60
C ILE A 626 25.31 18.83 -12.09
N LEU A 627 25.61 18.97 -10.79
CA LEU A 627 26.92 18.64 -10.23
C LEU A 627 27.11 17.12 -10.08
N GLU A 628 26.09 16.41 -9.58
CA GLU A 628 26.09 14.94 -9.49
C GLU A 628 25.64 14.26 -10.80
N GLY A 629 24.62 14.81 -11.45
CA GLY A 629 23.97 14.20 -12.62
C GLY A 629 24.74 14.38 -13.93
N VAL A 630 24.62 15.57 -14.54
CA VAL A 630 25.02 15.78 -15.95
C VAL A 630 26.51 16.12 -16.12
N LEU A 631 27.07 16.97 -15.25
CA LEU A 631 28.43 17.50 -15.40
C LEU A 631 29.53 16.43 -15.38
N PRO A 632 29.51 15.37 -14.55
CA PRO A 632 30.54 14.33 -14.58
C PRO A 632 30.57 13.58 -15.91
N ILE A 633 29.39 13.30 -16.48
CA ILE A 633 29.22 12.56 -17.74
C ILE A 633 29.74 13.41 -18.90
N VAL A 634 29.35 14.70 -18.96
CA VAL A 634 29.78 15.64 -20.01
C VAL A 634 31.30 15.84 -19.97
N LEU A 635 31.89 16.07 -18.79
CA LEU A 635 33.35 16.25 -18.65
C LEU A 635 34.14 14.98 -19.02
N ALA A 636 33.67 13.80 -18.60
CA ALA A 636 34.32 12.53 -18.95
C ALA A 636 34.30 12.26 -20.46
N ILE A 637 33.16 12.50 -21.13
CA ILE A 637 33.03 12.37 -22.60
C ILE A 637 33.93 13.40 -23.31
N TYR A 638 33.97 14.65 -22.84
CA TYR A 638 34.79 15.71 -23.42
C TYR A 638 36.30 15.41 -23.35
N PHE A 639 36.81 15.05 -22.16
CA PHE A 639 38.23 14.69 -22.00
C PHE A 639 38.60 13.39 -22.71
N TRP A 640 37.69 12.40 -22.78
CA TRP A 640 37.88 11.21 -23.63
C TRP A 640 38.03 11.59 -25.11
N TYR A 641 37.13 12.41 -25.65
CA TYR A 641 37.19 12.87 -27.05
C TYR A 641 38.51 13.59 -27.35
N LEU A 642 38.93 14.53 -26.49
CA LEU A 642 40.19 15.24 -26.66
C LEU A 642 41.41 14.31 -26.62
N THR A 643 41.47 13.42 -25.62
CA THR A 643 42.55 12.43 -25.46
C THR A 643 42.64 11.53 -26.69
N ARG A 644 41.50 11.04 -27.17
CA ARG A 644 41.40 10.18 -28.36
C ARG A 644 41.80 10.91 -29.64
N LYS A 645 41.37 12.17 -29.80
CA LYS A 645 41.75 13.03 -30.93
C LYS A 645 43.26 13.25 -30.98
N HIS A 646 43.91 13.46 -29.83
CA HIS A 646 45.36 13.60 -29.77
C HIS A 646 46.12 12.29 -30.08
N ILE A 647 45.74 11.16 -29.47
CA ILE A 647 46.40 9.85 -29.68
C ILE A 647 46.41 9.47 -31.18
N ARG A 648 45.32 9.73 -31.91
CA ARG A 648 45.21 9.46 -33.35
C ARG A 648 46.13 10.29 -34.24
N THR A 649 46.81 11.31 -33.70
CA THR A 649 47.81 12.11 -34.45
C THR A 649 49.26 11.64 -34.25
N LEU A 650 49.49 10.53 -33.56
CA LEU A 650 50.83 9.96 -33.40
C LEU A 650 51.22 9.13 -34.64
N ASN A 651 52.51 8.89 -34.87
CA ASN A 651 52.97 8.19 -36.09
C ASN A 651 53.00 6.64 -35.95
N ASN A 652 53.02 6.09 -34.73
CA ASN A 652 53.15 4.65 -34.51
C ASN A 652 51.79 3.92 -34.53
N GLN A 653 51.39 3.41 -35.69
CA GLN A 653 50.09 2.76 -35.88
C GLN A 653 49.83 1.55 -34.96
N GLN A 654 50.85 0.73 -34.66
CA GLN A 654 50.66 -0.45 -33.80
C GLN A 654 50.42 -0.06 -32.34
N PHE A 655 51.20 0.92 -31.83
CA PHE A 655 50.98 1.49 -30.51
C PHE A 655 49.59 2.13 -30.41
N ILE A 656 49.20 2.94 -31.41
CA ILE A 656 47.89 3.60 -31.45
C ILE A 656 46.74 2.61 -31.41
N ARG A 657 46.78 1.51 -32.20
CA ARG A 657 45.71 0.51 -32.20
C ARG A 657 45.53 -0.17 -30.84
N ARG A 658 46.62 -0.53 -30.15
CA ARG A 658 46.54 -1.10 -28.79
C ARG A 658 46.06 -0.05 -27.77
N PHE A 659 46.65 1.14 -27.78
CA PHE A 659 46.39 2.20 -26.81
C PHE A 659 44.98 2.81 -26.94
N ASP A 660 44.50 3.11 -28.15
CA ASP A 660 43.11 3.57 -28.40
C ASP A 660 42.08 2.52 -27.94
N THR A 661 42.38 1.22 -28.11
CA THR A 661 41.48 0.14 -27.68
C THR A 661 41.38 0.03 -26.17
N HIS A 662 42.51 0.02 -25.43
CA HIS A 662 42.48 -0.02 -23.96
C HIS A 662 41.86 1.24 -23.36
N ILE A 663 42.25 2.43 -23.83
CA ILE A 663 41.73 3.70 -23.32
C ILE A 663 40.24 3.87 -23.64
N THR A 664 39.81 3.56 -24.87
CA THR A 664 38.38 3.66 -25.22
C THR A 664 37.53 2.67 -24.42
N ARG A 665 38.01 1.43 -24.16
CA ARG A 665 37.31 0.50 -23.26
C ARG A 665 37.19 1.04 -21.83
N MET A 666 38.29 1.55 -21.25
CA MET A 666 38.29 2.09 -19.89
C MET A 666 37.36 3.30 -19.75
N PHE A 667 37.41 4.27 -20.68
CA PHE A 667 36.50 5.43 -20.64
C PHE A 667 35.04 5.05 -20.92
N MET A 668 34.76 4.09 -21.81
CA MET A 668 33.39 3.58 -22.02
C MET A 668 32.81 3.00 -20.73
N PHE A 669 33.53 2.09 -20.05
CA PHE A 669 33.06 1.54 -18.78
C PHE A 669 32.89 2.61 -17.69
N GLN A 670 33.81 3.58 -17.59
CA GLN A 670 33.72 4.64 -16.59
C GLN A 670 32.55 5.61 -16.87
N VAL A 671 32.29 5.98 -18.13
CA VAL A 671 31.14 6.83 -18.52
C VAL A 671 29.81 6.09 -18.29
N ILE A 672 29.74 4.80 -18.65
CA ILE A 672 28.53 3.98 -18.46
C ILE A 672 28.24 3.77 -16.97
N ALA A 673 29.25 3.45 -16.16
CA ALA A 673 29.09 3.29 -14.71
C ALA A 673 28.59 4.58 -14.04
N ASN A 674 29.22 5.74 -14.35
CA ASN A 674 28.79 7.03 -13.83
C ASN A 674 27.36 7.39 -14.28
N ALA A 675 26.98 7.10 -15.53
CA ALA A 675 25.62 7.37 -16.01
C ALA A 675 24.56 6.53 -15.30
N ILE A 676 24.83 5.23 -15.07
CA ILE A 676 23.93 4.32 -14.35
C ILE A 676 23.83 4.69 -12.86
N ALA A 677 24.92 5.14 -12.24
CA ALA A 677 24.93 5.55 -10.83
C ALA A 677 24.26 6.92 -10.61
N SER A 678 24.67 7.95 -11.35
CA SER A 678 24.27 9.34 -11.10
C SER A 678 22.87 9.69 -11.60
N VAL A 679 22.47 9.27 -12.80
CA VAL A 679 21.23 9.79 -13.44
C VAL A 679 19.97 9.38 -12.67
N PRO A 680 19.78 8.12 -12.22
CA PRO A 680 18.61 7.75 -11.42
C PRO A 680 18.55 8.50 -10.08
N PHE A 681 19.71 8.66 -9.42
CA PHE A 681 19.83 9.34 -8.14
C PHE A 681 19.55 10.85 -8.24
N ALA A 682 20.08 11.53 -9.26
CA ALA A 682 19.74 12.91 -9.56
C ALA A 682 18.23 13.09 -9.85
N THR A 683 17.66 12.18 -10.65
CA THR A 683 16.25 12.24 -11.08
C THR A 683 15.29 12.08 -9.90
N ILE A 684 15.48 11.08 -9.03
CA ILE A 684 14.55 10.84 -7.91
C ILE A 684 14.62 11.93 -6.84
N ASN A 685 15.80 12.51 -6.58
CA ASN A 685 15.94 13.61 -5.63
C ASN A 685 15.33 14.92 -6.18
N LEU A 686 15.51 15.20 -7.48
CA LEU A 686 14.84 16.31 -8.16
C LEU A 686 13.30 16.14 -8.10
N TYR A 687 12.79 14.96 -8.46
CA TYR A 687 11.36 14.65 -8.40
C TYR A 687 10.77 14.86 -6.99
N ARG A 688 11.39 14.27 -5.95
CA ARG A 688 10.91 14.41 -4.56
C ARG A 688 10.94 15.86 -4.07
N SER A 689 11.89 16.66 -4.53
CA SER A 689 11.99 18.08 -4.18
C SER A 689 10.95 18.95 -4.88
N LEU A 690 10.69 18.70 -6.17
CA LEU A 690 9.65 19.41 -6.95
C LEU A 690 8.23 19.07 -6.47
N THR A 691 8.01 17.86 -5.96
CA THR A 691 6.69 17.37 -5.53
C THR A 691 6.53 17.32 -4.00
N ILE A 692 7.32 18.10 -3.25
CA ILE A 692 7.29 18.12 -1.77
C ILE A 692 5.99 18.69 -1.17
N GLN A 693 5.21 19.44 -1.96
CA GLN A 693 3.89 19.97 -1.58
C GLN A 693 2.72 19.13 -2.13
N VAL A 694 2.99 18.04 -2.85
CA VAL A 694 1.95 17.17 -3.41
C VAL A 694 1.54 16.14 -2.35
N ILE A 695 0.27 16.17 -1.94
CA ILE A 695 -0.31 15.10 -1.14
C ILE A 695 -0.35 13.83 -1.99
N ARG A 696 0.32 12.77 -1.53
CA ARG A 696 0.38 11.44 -2.16
C ARG A 696 -0.49 10.46 -1.39
N SER A 697 -1.04 9.46 -2.06
CA SER A 697 -1.54 8.25 -1.37
C SER A 697 -0.37 7.42 -0.84
N GLU A 698 -0.64 6.49 0.08
CA GLU A 698 0.41 5.65 0.65
C GLU A 698 1.12 4.80 -0.42
N ASP A 699 0.38 4.24 -1.38
CA ASP A 699 0.96 3.50 -2.50
C ASP A 699 1.88 4.36 -3.38
N GLN A 700 1.52 5.63 -3.60
CA GLN A 700 2.38 6.56 -4.34
C GLN A 700 3.67 6.86 -3.58
N GLU A 701 3.63 7.02 -2.26
CA GLU A 701 4.87 7.16 -1.47
C GLU A 701 5.67 5.84 -1.45
N ASN A 702 5.03 4.69 -1.30
CA ASN A 702 5.68 3.37 -1.35
C ASN A 702 6.38 3.14 -2.70
N ILE A 703 5.76 3.49 -3.83
CA ILE A 703 6.37 3.44 -5.16
C ILE A 703 7.55 4.42 -5.28
N VAL A 704 7.41 5.65 -4.77
CA VAL A 704 8.49 6.65 -4.77
C VAL A 704 9.67 6.20 -3.89
N GLN A 705 9.42 5.57 -2.75
CA GLN A 705 10.46 5.01 -1.89
C GLN A 705 11.12 3.76 -2.51
N PHE A 706 10.37 2.90 -3.21
CA PHE A 706 10.93 1.78 -3.99
C PHE A 706 11.94 2.25 -5.05
N PHE A 707 11.55 3.21 -5.90
CA PHE A 707 12.47 3.79 -6.89
C PHE A 707 13.64 4.53 -6.24
N ARG A 708 13.43 5.20 -5.10
CA ARG A 708 14.49 5.85 -4.33
C ARG A 708 15.51 4.85 -3.80
N VAL A 709 15.07 3.71 -3.25
CA VAL A 709 15.97 2.65 -2.76
C VAL A 709 16.80 2.08 -3.92
N ILE A 710 16.19 1.79 -5.07
CA ILE A 710 16.92 1.34 -6.26
C ILE A 710 17.96 2.38 -6.72
N ALA A 711 17.56 3.65 -6.84
CA ALA A 711 18.45 4.73 -7.25
C ALA A 711 19.61 4.95 -6.25
N ILE A 712 19.37 4.77 -4.95
CA ILE A 712 20.39 4.79 -3.90
C ILE A 712 21.36 3.62 -4.07
N CYS A 713 20.87 2.39 -4.26
CA CYS A 713 21.71 1.21 -4.51
C CYS A 713 22.57 1.37 -5.77
N LEU A 714 22.00 1.88 -6.87
CA LEU A 714 22.72 2.17 -8.11
C LEU A 714 23.79 3.24 -7.92
N PHE A 715 23.49 4.32 -7.20
CA PHE A 715 24.46 5.38 -6.90
C PHE A 715 25.72 4.85 -6.20
N TYR A 716 25.56 3.95 -5.23
CA TYR A 716 26.72 3.39 -4.50
C TYR A 716 27.59 2.44 -5.34
N ILE A 717 27.15 1.99 -6.51
CA ILE A 717 27.95 1.13 -7.41
C ILE A 717 29.28 1.79 -7.77
N GLN A 718 29.30 3.11 -8.01
CA GLN A 718 30.52 3.81 -8.45
C GLN A 718 31.68 3.71 -7.44
N TYR A 719 31.39 3.71 -6.13
CA TYR A 719 32.40 3.57 -5.07
C TYR A 719 32.93 2.14 -4.93
N CYS A 720 32.27 1.16 -5.56
CA CYS A 720 32.62 -0.25 -5.48
C CYS A 720 33.27 -0.77 -6.77
N THR A 721 32.95 -0.21 -7.94
CA THR A 721 33.36 -0.76 -9.24
C THR A 721 34.77 -0.40 -9.72
N ASP A 722 35.36 0.72 -9.24
CA ASP A 722 36.66 1.23 -9.75
C ASP A 722 37.72 0.13 -9.91
N PHE A 723 37.95 -0.66 -8.85
CA PHE A 723 38.96 -1.71 -8.81
C PHE A 723 38.73 -2.80 -9.87
N TYR A 724 37.49 -3.22 -10.03
CA TYR A 724 37.09 -4.28 -10.94
C TYR A 724 37.18 -3.81 -12.40
N ILE A 725 36.79 -2.55 -12.67
CA ILE A 725 37.00 -1.89 -13.97
C ILE A 725 38.51 -1.84 -14.30
N TYR A 726 39.36 -1.48 -13.33
CA TYR A 726 40.81 -1.45 -13.53
C TYR A 726 41.42 -2.84 -13.79
N ILE A 727 40.98 -3.90 -13.09
CA ILE A 727 41.42 -5.29 -13.34
C ILE A 727 40.95 -5.81 -14.70
N ILE A 728 39.73 -5.48 -15.14
CA ILE A 728 39.20 -5.90 -16.45
C ILE A 728 39.95 -5.20 -17.59
N THR A 729 40.26 -3.91 -17.44
CA THR A 729 40.83 -3.08 -18.52
C THR A 729 42.36 -3.09 -18.60
N SER A 730 43.08 -3.38 -17.51
CA SER A 730 44.54 -3.36 -17.44
C SER A 730 45.16 -4.69 -17.01
N SER A 731 46.02 -5.25 -17.87
CA SER A 731 46.81 -6.46 -17.56
C SER A 731 47.86 -6.21 -16.48
N GLU A 732 48.44 -5.01 -16.41
CA GLU A 732 49.43 -4.63 -15.40
C GLU A 732 48.81 -4.62 -14.00
N ILE A 733 47.65 -3.98 -13.84
CA ILE A 733 46.94 -3.93 -12.55
C ILE A 733 46.51 -5.34 -12.12
N ARG A 734 46.08 -6.18 -13.05
CA ARG A 734 45.79 -7.61 -12.82
C ARG A 734 47.03 -8.41 -12.37
N GLY A 735 48.21 -8.08 -12.90
CA GLY A 735 49.49 -8.65 -12.47
C GLY A 735 49.89 -8.23 -11.05
N GLN A 736 49.78 -6.95 -10.72
CA GLN A 736 50.09 -6.43 -9.38
C GLN A 736 49.09 -6.95 -8.32
N ALA A 737 47.79 -7.04 -8.67
CA ALA A 737 46.77 -7.65 -7.80
C ALA A 737 47.09 -9.12 -7.49
N ARG A 738 47.46 -9.92 -8.50
CA ARG A 738 47.92 -11.32 -8.29
C ARG A 738 49.12 -11.39 -7.36
N ARG A 739 50.14 -10.54 -7.54
CA ARG A 739 51.32 -10.50 -6.64
C ARG A 739 50.93 -10.21 -5.19
N ILE A 740 50.04 -9.25 -4.94
CA ILE A 740 49.57 -8.92 -3.59
C ILE A 740 48.84 -10.12 -2.96
N LEU A 741 47.92 -10.75 -3.70
CA LEU A 741 47.14 -11.89 -3.22
C LEU A 741 48.00 -13.14 -2.96
N CYS A 742 48.94 -13.47 -3.85
CA CYS A 742 49.86 -14.60 -3.66
C CYS A 742 50.78 -14.39 -2.45
N CYS A 743 51.34 -13.18 -2.26
CA CYS A 743 52.13 -12.86 -1.08
C CYS A 743 51.30 -12.89 0.23
N TRP A 744 50.00 -12.58 0.16
CA TRP A 744 49.09 -12.77 1.29
C TRP A 744 48.86 -14.25 1.58
N HIS A 745 48.60 -15.07 0.56
CA HIS A 745 48.33 -16.49 0.72
C HIS A 745 49.53 -17.26 1.29
N GLN A 746 50.74 -17.05 0.75
CA GLN A 746 51.98 -17.63 1.31
C GLN A 746 52.13 -17.25 2.80
N ARG A 747 52.06 -15.95 3.11
CA ARG A 747 52.22 -15.43 4.48
C ARG A 747 51.07 -15.79 5.44
N TRP A 748 50.00 -16.39 4.93
CA TRP A 748 48.92 -16.96 5.73
C TRP A 748 49.18 -18.44 6.02
N ASN A 749 49.60 -19.21 5.01
CA ASN A 749 50.05 -20.60 5.19
C ASN A 749 51.24 -20.67 6.15
N ASP A 750 52.23 -19.77 6.02
CA ASP A 750 53.38 -19.57 6.93
C ASP A 750 53.00 -19.25 8.40
N ARG A 751 51.71 -19.02 8.69
CA ARG A 751 51.17 -18.74 10.03
C ARG A 751 50.19 -19.79 10.55
N VAL A 752 49.69 -20.67 9.68
CA VAL A 752 48.65 -21.66 10.02
C VAL A 752 49.26 -23.05 10.24
N VAL A 753 50.46 -23.33 9.70
CA VAL A 753 51.15 -24.62 9.90
C VAL A 753 52.58 -24.43 10.41
N PRO A 754 52.79 -24.43 11.74
CA PRO A 754 54.00 -25.01 12.32
C PRO A 754 53.88 -26.56 12.30
N ASP A 755 54.99 -27.23 11.99
CA ASP A 755 55.20 -28.68 12.15
C ASP A 755 54.20 -29.65 11.51
N GLU A 756 54.25 -29.79 10.17
CA GLU A 756 54.15 -31.12 9.56
C GLU A 756 55.12 -31.25 8.38
N LYS A 757 56.37 -31.63 8.69
CA LYS A 757 57.49 -31.65 7.73
C LYS A 757 57.98 -33.07 7.43
N LEU A 758 57.06 -33.94 7.02
CA LEU A 758 57.35 -35.29 6.53
C LEU A 758 56.19 -35.82 5.65
N PHE A 759 56.55 -36.69 4.70
CA PHE A 759 55.70 -37.38 3.70
C PHE A 759 55.26 -36.63 2.42
N ILE A 760 55.43 -37.35 1.30
CA ILE A 760 54.96 -37.09 -0.07
C ILE A 760 55.68 -35.95 -0.82
N ASP A 761 57.00 -36.06 -0.89
CA ASP A 761 57.74 -35.71 -2.13
C ASP A 761 57.43 -36.78 -3.20
N GLU A 762 56.52 -36.50 -4.16
CA GLU A 762 56.50 -37.23 -5.45
C GLU A 762 55.74 -36.55 -6.61
N TYR A 763 54.83 -35.60 -6.35
CA TYR A 763 53.95 -35.01 -7.38
C TYR A 763 54.17 -33.51 -7.65
N SER A 764 55.27 -33.13 -8.31
CA SER A 764 55.41 -31.78 -8.92
C SER A 764 56.39 -31.62 -10.10
N ILE A 765 57.03 -32.70 -10.58
CA ILE A 765 58.04 -32.64 -11.67
C ILE A 765 57.37 -32.54 -13.06
N GLU A 766 56.63 -31.46 -13.33
CA GLU A 766 56.21 -31.12 -14.70
C GLU A 766 56.01 -29.62 -15.00
N TYR A 767 55.93 -28.75 -13.99
CA TYR A 767 55.66 -27.30 -14.19
C TYR A 767 56.91 -26.39 -14.17
N LYS A 768 58.09 -26.92 -14.51
CA LYS A 768 59.39 -26.22 -14.37
C LYS A 768 60.16 -26.02 -15.68
N ASN A 769 59.46 -25.73 -16.78
CA ASN A 769 60.06 -25.39 -18.09
C ASN A 769 59.20 -24.39 -18.92
N SER A 770 59.01 -23.15 -18.42
CA SER A 770 58.40 -22.07 -19.23
C SER A 770 58.73 -20.62 -18.81
N TYR A 771 59.64 -20.43 -17.85
CA TYR A 771 60.03 -19.10 -17.35
C TYR A 771 61.56 -18.98 -17.24
N ASN A 772 62.21 -18.91 -18.41
CA ASN A 772 63.59 -18.42 -18.57
C ASN A 772 63.75 -17.89 -20.00
N ASN A 773 63.23 -16.68 -20.24
CA ASN A 773 63.55 -15.79 -21.37
C ASN A 773 62.76 -14.48 -21.24
N HIS A 774 63.23 -13.57 -20.36
CA HIS A 774 63.12 -12.12 -20.48
C HIS A 774 63.81 -11.45 -19.28
N GLU A 775 65.14 -11.45 -19.32
CA GLU A 775 65.96 -10.54 -18.52
C GLU A 775 65.99 -9.13 -19.13
N GLU A 776 66.48 -8.18 -18.32
CA GLU A 776 67.13 -6.92 -18.72
C GLU A 776 66.59 -6.16 -19.95
N ILE A 777 65.68 -5.20 -19.69
CA ILE A 777 65.71 -3.92 -20.42
C ILE A 777 65.64 -2.79 -19.39
N ASN A 778 66.81 -2.24 -19.05
CA ASN A 778 66.94 -0.93 -18.43
C ASN A 778 68.31 -0.35 -18.81
N ILE A 779 68.36 0.94 -19.14
CA ILE A 779 69.56 1.68 -19.59
C ILE A 779 70.08 1.25 -20.98
N LEU A 780 69.90 2.12 -21.98
CA LEU A 780 70.99 2.73 -22.75
C LEU A 780 70.42 3.85 -23.65
N ILE A 781 70.62 5.09 -23.22
CA ILE A 781 70.72 6.28 -24.08
C ILE A 781 72.24 6.52 -24.22
N GLU A 782 72.71 6.90 -25.42
CA GLU A 782 74.13 6.84 -25.85
C GLU A 782 74.60 5.37 -25.94
N ILE A 783 75.27 4.88 -26.98
CA ILE A 783 76.38 5.43 -27.78
C ILE A 783 76.16 5.21 -29.29
N SER A 784 77.03 5.81 -30.11
CA SER A 784 76.88 5.97 -31.57
C SER A 784 77.61 4.91 -32.44
N THR A 785 77.21 4.88 -33.71
CA THR A 785 78.02 4.63 -34.93
C THR A 785 78.62 3.25 -35.24
N ASN A 786 78.37 2.85 -36.50
CA ASN A 786 79.19 2.02 -37.41
C ASN A 786 79.17 0.49 -37.31
N LEU A 787 79.39 -0.11 -38.49
CA LEU A 787 79.56 -1.53 -38.85
C LEU A 787 78.32 -2.42 -38.61
N SER A 788 77.57 -2.96 -39.60
CA SER A 788 77.79 -3.41 -40.99
C SER A 788 78.27 -4.85 -41.16
N ILE A 789 77.78 -5.49 -42.24
CA ILE A 789 78.32 -6.69 -42.95
C ILE A 789 77.77 -8.08 -42.52
N ASN A 790 77.07 -8.68 -43.51
CA ASN A 790 76.94 -10.12 -43.85
C ASN A 790 75.86 -11.08 -43.28
N HIS A 791 75.34 -11.88 -44.24
CA HIS A 791 74.72 -13.22 -44.19
C HIS A 791 73.57 -13.47 -43.19
N ALA A 792 72.34 -13.88 -43.55
CA ALA A 792 71.78 -14.53 -44.75
C ALA A 792 72.23 -15.98 -45.04
N LEU A 793 71.29 -16.94 -45.00
CA LEU A 793 70.86 -17.75 -46.15
C LEU A 793 69.73 -18.77 -45.79
N HIS A 794 68.82 -18.99 -46.75
CA HIS A 794 68.02 -20.22 -47.04
C HIS A 794 67.05 -20.88 -46.01
N VAL A 795 66.06 -21.72 -46.40
CA VAL A 795 65.04 -21.71 -47.51
C VAL A 795 64.14 -22.97 -47.45
N ASN A 796 62.82 -22.82 -47.70
CA ASN A 796 61.84 -23.81 -48.24
C ASN A 796 61.65 -25.21 -47.54
N GLU A 797 60.62 -26.05 -47.79
CA GLU A 797 59.35 -25.94 -48.57
C GLU A 797 58.22 -26.89 -48.05
N LYS A 798 56.99 -26.70 -48.61
CA LYS A 798 55.90 -27.64 -49.00
C LYS A 798 56.05 -29.17 -48.76
N LEU A 799 55.00 -30.04 -48.72
CA LEU A 799 53.51 -30.01 -48.73
C LEU A 799 52.96 -31.46 -48.55
N THR A 800 51.66 -31.64 -48.21
CA THR A 800 50.75 -32.80 -48.55
C THR A 800 51.10 -34.25 -48.06
N SER A 801 50.19 -35.24 -47.93
CA SER A 801 48.71 -35.30 -47.75
C SER A 801 48.18 -36.73 -47.41
N SER A 802 46.98 -36.81 -46.81
CA SER A 802 45.89 -37.82 -47.01
C SER A 802 46.04 -39.35 -46.77
N SER A 803 45.16 -39.89 -45.87
CA SER A 803 44.47 -41.23 -45.89
C SER A 803 45.29 -42.55 -45.85
N MET A 804 44.83 -43.69 -45.30
CA MET A 804 43.48 -44.11 -44.81
C MET A 804 43.56 -44.78 -43.39
N SER A 805 42.93 -45.88 -42.91
CA SER A 805 42.07 -46.99 -43.43
C SER A 805 41.10 -47.54 -42.34
N THR A 806 40.63 -48.79 -42.45
CA THR A 806 39.72 -49.57 -41.54
C THR A 806 40.36 -50.97 -41.22
N ASN A 807 39.84 -51.95 -40.43
CA ASN A 807 38.56 -52.20 -39.74
C ASN A 807 38.63 -53.34 -38.64
N ASN A 808 37.47 -53.74 -38.07
CA ASN A 808 37.12 -55.02 -37.37
C ASN A 808 37.48 -55.19 -35.86
N ASN A 809 36.73 -55.92 -34.99
CA ASN A 809 35.53 -56.77 -35.20
C ASN A 809 34.60 -57.01 -33.95
N ASN A 810 33.32 -57.33 -34.23
CA ASN A 810 32.39 -58.28 -33.54
C ASN A 810 31.67 -58.05 -32.16
N ASN A 811 30.33 -57.89 -32.26
CA ASN A 811 29.25 -58.83 -31.80
C ASN A 811 28.32 -58.60 -30.57
N ASN A 812 27.01 -58.53 -30.90
CA ASN A 812 25.83 -59.24 -30.33
C ASN A 812 25.03 -58.74 -29.09
N ASN A 813 23.90 -58.09 -29.41
CA ASN A 813 22.49 -58.45 -29.08
C ASN A 813 22.10 -59.07 -27.72
N ASN A 814 21.14 -58.45 -27.01
CA ASN A 814 19.71 -58.84 -27.07
C ASN A 814 18.77 -57.87 -26.27
N SER A 815 17.48 -58.17 -26.18
CA SER A 815 16.39 -57.22 -25.89
C SER A 815 15.40 -57.62 -24.77
N CYS A 816 14.49 -56.68 -24.45
CA CYS A 816 13.22 -56.82 -23.73
C CYS A 816 13.20 -56.78 -22.18
N SER A 817 12.03 -56.39 -21.68
CA SER A 817 11.60 -56.16 -20.29
C SER A 817 10.19 -56.81 -20.12
N PRO A 818 9.43 -56.65 -19.01
CA PRO A 818 9.75 -56.23 -17.64
C PRO A 818 9.28 -57.29 -16.59
N LEU A 819 9.42 -57.03 -15.28
CA LEU A 819 8.51 -57.59 -14.26
C LEU A 819 8.57 -56.84 -12.92
N GLN A 820 7.48 -56.89 -12.16
CA GLN A 820 7.35 -56.36 -10.80
C GLN A 820 7.70 -57.42 -9.75
N LEU A 821 8.05 -57.01 -8.53
CA LEU A 821 7.75 -57.78 -7.34
C LEU A 821 7.52 -56.84 -6.14
N THR A 822 6.48 -57.14 -5.35
CA THR A 822 6.06 -56.40 -4.17
C THR A 822 6.58 -57.07 -2.89
N THR A 823 6.79 -56.28 -1.84
CA THR A 823 6.64 -56.73 -0.45
C THR A 823 6.36 -55.54 0.45
N SER A 824 5.63 -55.77 1.53
CA SER A 824 5.11 -54.78 2.46
C SER A 824 5.49 -55.18 3.90
N TYR A 825 5.67 -54.21 4.81
CA TYR A 825 4.78 -54.00 5.96
C TYR A 825 5.26 -52.93 6.97
N SER A 826 4.27 -52.31 7.64
CA SER A 826 4.26 -51.85 9.05
C SER A 826 5.38 -50.94 9.60
N THR A 827 5.01 -49.67 9.76
CA THR A 827 5.11 -48.85 11.01
C THR A 827 4.66 -49.65 12.27
N PRO A 828 4.99 -49.27 13.54
CA PRO A 828 4.74 -47.90 14.03
C PRO A 828 5.54 -47.33 15.24
N ASP A 829 5.17 -46.08 15.54
CA ASP A 829 5.22 -45.31 16.80
C ASP A 829 6.55 -44.92 17.47
N GLY A 830 6.54 -43.70 18.03
CA GLY A 830 7.67 -42.97 18.62
C GLY A 830 7.40 -41.47 18.63
#